data_AF-A0A8B5WQN3-F1
#
_entry.id   AF-A0A8B5WQN3-F1
#
_cell.length_a   1.000
_cell.length_b   1.000
_cell.length_c   1.000
_cell.angle_alpha   90.00
_cell.angle_beta   90.00
_cell.angle_gamma   90.00
#
_symmetry.space_group_name_H-M   'P 1'
#
loop_
_entity.id
_entity.type
_entity.pdbx_description
1 polymer ?
#
loop_
_entity_poly.entity_id
_entity_poly.type
_entity_poly.pdbx_seq_one_letter_code
_entity_poly.pdbx_strand_id
1 'polypeptide(L)'
;QHLTDLLDEVTYHTPAQTQALTDAAIYLRYHLVDRGVMNDLREEKRDRVARTLSIVTRNPDNPRLRDTLIENLVNTGHHVVPELVRTIADETETDRVLALEILARRMNRDRSMHVGRRLDVGGFPGFRFGADGVVSIVVAARERDRDALFEALERFEHDENAEIIVFVLGTSTEAGPRSVSDDDTPPFDLTGRTVRCSIVSLGSVDTGGVRYTTYRPDEDGKLKVAPEYLSVSPLQYRELHLSRLSNFTTRMVYRSDSVYVMAAVARDNPRDERLFALVDVPSARVQFDQAESIQRMIPFENVLMEAIYAMRAEQAGRKRRLYWNRIIINMRTDLRITLDQVRAYARRLAPRMLDLGIEKLVVYSRRRRPTGNGSEEIELLFENIYGMSFSLSSRPTSTEPLQTLDAYVDKVVRSRQRGTTYPYELVKMITRNGYPVTDAFPRGEFEEYDIEIADAGTQKLVSVKGRPYGKNTGNIVFGIINNYFVSHPGGIRRVIILSDSTTDLGSLAEQECRRINAALDLAESLGIPVEWLPISAGARIDMESGTENLDWTACTLRRIIEFTQNGGEINIIVGGINVGAQSYWNAEATMLMHTRGVLIMTEDASMLLTGKKALEFSGSVSAEDNVGIGGAKRIMAPNGQAQVRVTNMSDAYAVLFRHYLISYAAGEQVFPRRVETSDPIDRNVALTPYEDSLNQGFSTIGDVFSETLNGERKKPFDMRQVMRAVLDADSVYFERWNEMRDAEVAVVWEARIGGYAVGLIGIESRPIPRIGEIPHDGPETWTGGTLFPLSSKKVARSLNAFSLRLPVVILANLSGFDGSPESLRKLQLEYGAEIGRAIVNFEGPIVFVVTARYHGGAYVVFSKTLNPDLHAVALEGAFASVIGGAPAAAVVFPGQIMKETYAEERISEAQSKLKSGSGMTQQEFDELFRMVHSEKQNALAQRFDRTHSVERAMKVGSLDAIIKTSELRPYIVRTIEHAQQKFQQRRGSA
;
A
#
# COMPACT_ATOMS: atom_id res chain seq x y z
N GLN A 1 13.53 -15.77 -22.24
CA GLN A 1 13.93 -14.72 -21.28
C GLN A 1 13.24 -13.40 -21.57
N HIS A 2 13.54 -12.71 -22.68
CA HIS A 2 12.92 -11.41 -23.00
C HIS A 2 11.36 -11.41 -22.98
N LEU A 3 10.72 -12.43 -23.57
CA LEU A 3 9.25 -12.60 -23.49
C LEU A 3 8.75 -12.79 -22.05
N THR A 4 9.50 -13.49 -21.21
CA THR A 4 9.16 -13.73 -19.80
C THR A 4 9.21 -12.42 -19.01
N ASP A 5 10.26 -11.63 -19.21
CA ASP A 5 10.45 -10.35 -18.53
C ASP A 5 9.36 -9.34 -18.95
N LEU A 6 9.02 -9.29 -20.24
CA LEU A 6 7.91 -8.47 -20.76
C LEU A 6 6.55 -8.86 -20.15
N LEU A 7 6.23 -10.16 -20.07
CA LEU A 7 4.97 -10.63 -19.49
C LEU A 7 4.91 -10.36 -17.98
N ASP A 8 6.05 -10.39 -17.29
CA ASP A 8 6.17 -9.98 -15.88
C ASP A 8 5.97 -8.47 -15.69
N GLU A 9 6.55 -7.65 -16.56
CA GLU A 9 6.34 -6.20 -16.54
C GLU A 9 4.87 -5.84 -16.80
N VAL A 10 4.22 -6.49 -17.78
CA VAL A 10 2.78 -6.32 -18.01
C VAL A 10 2.00 -6.68 -16.74
N THR A 11 2.31 -7.81 -16.10
CA THR A 11 1.65 -8.23 -14.85
C THR A 11 1.83 -7.21 -13.72
N TYR A 12 3.03 -6.63 -13.59
CA TYR A 12 3.38 -5.70 -12.52
C TYR A 12 2.80 -4.30 -12.74
N HIS A 13 2.75 -3.82 -13.98
CA HIS A 13 2.33 -2.46 -14.32
C HIS A 13 0.84 -2.33 -14.68
N THR A 14 0.12 -3.45 -14.86
CA THR A 14 -1.31 -3.40 -15.17
C THR A 14 -2.13 -2.99 -13.93
N PRO A 15 -2.96 -1.93 -14.00
CA PRO A 15 -3.84 -1.54 -12.91
C PRO A 15 -4.84 -2.64 -12.54
N ALA A 16 -5.29 -2.68 -11.27
CA ALA A 16 -6.28 -3.66 -10.79
C ALA A 16 -7.59 -3.68 -11.62
N GLN A 17 -7.95 -2.55 -12.24
CA GLN A 17 -9.13 -2.37 -13.08
C GLN A 17 -9.06 -3.13 -14.42
N THR A 18 -7.86 -3.55 -14.88
CA THR A 18 -7.65 -4.25 -16.16
C THR A 18 -7.19 -5.69 -15.93
N GLN A 19 -7.78 -6.36 -14.94
CA GLN A 19 -7.36 -7.69 -14.49
C GLN A 19 -7.32 -8.76 -15.59
N ALA A 20 -8.18 -8.66 -16.60
CA ALA A 20 -8.17 -9.59 -17.74
C ALA A 20 -6.83 -9.58 -18.51
N LEU A 21 -6.16 -8.42 -18.59
CA LEU A 21 -4.84 -8.31 -19.23
C LEU A 21 -3.76 -8.97 -18.38
N THR A 22 -3.79 -8.74 -17.06
CA THR A 22 -2.92 -9.42 -16.11
C THR A 22 -3.12 -10.94 -16.20
N ASP A 23 -4.36 -11.41 -16.17
CA ASP A 23 -4.69 -12.83 -16.28
C ASP A 23 -4.19 -13.43 -17.60
N ALA A 24 -4.37 -12.72 -18.71
CA ALA A 24 -3.89 -13.15 -20.02
C ALA A 24 -2.36 -13.21 -20.09
N ALA A 25 -1.66 -12.21 -19.56
CA ALA A 25 -0.19 -12.16 -19.56
C ALA A 25 0.41 -13.30 -18.72
N ILE A 26 -0.15 -13.52 -17.54
CA ILE A 26 0.25 -14.60 -16.66
C ILE A 26 -0.05 -15.95 -17.37
N TYR A 27 -1.27 -16.17 -17.89
CA TYR A 27 -1.64 -17.38 -18.64
C TYR A 27 -0.72 -17.67 -19.84
N LEU A 28 -0.42 -16.65 -20.66
CA LEU A 28 0.48 -16.79 -21.82
C LEU A 28 1.85 -17.29 -21.39
N ARG A 29 2.41 -16.72 -20.31
CA ARG A 29 3.72 -17.09 -19.79
C ARG A 29 3.77 -18.56 -19.41
N TYR A 30 2.75 -19.04 -18.70
CA TYR A 30 2.69 -20.43 -18.28
C TYR A 30 2.64 -21.38 -19.48
N HIS A 31 1.73 -21.13 -20.42
CA HIS A 31 1.52 -22.02 -21.56
C HIS A 31 2.68 -22.01 -22.57
N LEU A 32 3.29 -20.85 -22.81
CA LEU A 32 4.33 -20.70 -23.83
C LEU A 32 5.75 -20.97 -23.31
N VAL A 33 6.01 -20.78 -22.02
CA VAL A 33 7.36 -20.85 -21.45
C VAL A 33 7.42 -21.89 -20.34
N ASP A 34 6.69 -21.66 -19.25
CA ASP A 34 6.91 -22.43 -18.01
C ASP A 34 6.56 -23.91 -18.20
N ARG A 35 5.52 -24.24 -18.98
CA ARG A 35 5.12 -25.63 -19.28
C ARG A 35 6.17 -26.41 -20.08
N GLY A 36 6.81 -25.77 -21.06
CA GLY A 36 7.86 -26.41 -21.88
C GLY A 36 9.10 -26.74 -21.05
N VAL A 37 9.60 -25.77 -20.29
CA VAL A 37 10.73 -25.95 -19.37
C VAL A 37 10.45 -27.06 -18.35
N MET A 38 9.21 -27.23 -17.92
CA MET A 38 8.82 -28.31 -17.00
C MET A 38 8.83 -29.69 -17.62
N ASN A 39 8.44 -29.83 -18.88
CA ASN A 39 8.55 -31.11 -19.59
C ASN A 39 10.02 -31.50 -19.76
N ASP A 40 10.86 -30.55 -20.18
CA ASP A 40 12.30 -30.78 -20.35
C ASP A 40 12.98 -31.17 -19.02
N LEU A 41 12.67 -30.45 -17.94
CA LEU A 41 13.17 -30.78 -16.59
C LEU A 41 12.66 -32.12 -16.07
N ARG A 42 11.45 -32.53 -16.45
CA ARG A 42 10.89 -33.84 -16.09
C ARG A 42 11.62 -34.95 -16.82
N GLU A 43 11.84 -34.81 -18.13
CA GLU A 43 12.59 -35.78 -18.94
C GLU A 43 14.05 -35.90 -18.48
N GLU A 44 14.74 -34.77 -18.26
CA GLU A 44 16.14 -34.78 -17.79
C GLU A 44 16.28 -35.49 -16.43
N LYS A 45 15.35 -35.22 -15.50
CA LYS A 45 15.37 -35.87 -14.17
C LYS A 45 14.95 -37.33 -14.23
N ARG A 46 14.05 -37.71 -15.13
CA ARG A 46 13.65 -39.10 -15.38
C ARG A 46 14.85 -39.95 -15.79
N ASP A 47 15.62 -39.50 -16.79
CA ASP A 47 16.85 -40.17 -17.24
C ASP A 47 17.90 -40.30 -16.11
N ARG A 48 17.90 -39.34 -15.18
CA ARG A 48 18.83 -39.35 -14.05
C ARG A 48 18.49 -40.45 -13.03
N VAL A 49 17.23 -40.89 -12.91
CA VAL A 49 16.83 -41.96 -11.97
C VAL A 49 17.48 -43.27 -12.36
N ALA A 50 17.32 -43.72 -13.60
CA ALA A 50 17.92 -44.96 -14.11
C ALA A 50 19.45 -44.95 -14.01
N ARG A 51 20.09 -43.83 -14.37
CA ARG A 51 21.55 -43.66 -14.21
C ARG A 51 21.98 -43.75 -12.74
N THR A 52 21.24 -43.14 -11.83
CA THR A 52 21.57 -43.14 -10.40
C THR A 52 21.41 -44.53 -9.79
N LEU A 53 20.35 -45.25 -10.15
CA LEU A 53 20.17 -46.65 -9.76
C LEU A 53 21.37 -47.49 -10.22
N SER A 54 21.73 -47.42 -11.51
CA SER A 54 22.88 -48.14 -12.05
C SER A 54 24.20 -47.84 -11.33
N ILE A 55 24.44 -46.58 -10.94
CA ILE A 55 25.63 -46.18 -10.17
C ILE A 55 25.62 -46.84 -8.79
N VAL A 56 24.49 -46.86 -8.09
CA VAL A 56 24.37 -47.51 -6.77
C VAL A 56 24.59 -49.02 -6.89
N THR A 57 23.99 -49.67 -7.89
CA THR A 57 24.12 -51.12 -8.10
C THR A 57 25.55 -51.53 -8.50
N ARG A 58 26.28 -50.69 -9.24
CA ARG A 58 27.66 -50.94 -9.66
C ARG A 58 28.72 -50.65 -8.58
N ASN A 59 28.36 -49.99 -7.48
CA ASN A 59 29.29 -49.61 -6.40
C ASN A 59 28.79 -50.10 -5.02
N PRO A 60 28.62 -51.41 -4.81
CA PRO A 60 28.05 -51.96 -3.58
C PRO A 60 28.90 -51.70 -2.33
N ASP A 61 30.22 -51.51 -2.48
CA ASP A 61 31.19 -51.38 -1.40
C ASP A 61 31.37 -49.93 -0.87
N ASN A 62 30.55 -48.98 -1.33
CA ASN A 62 30.58 -47.58 -0.85
C ASN A 62 29.26 -47.19 -0.15
N PRO A 63 29.10 -47.53 1.15
CA PRO A 63 27.86 -47.27 1.89
C PRO A 63 27.48 -45.79 1.95
N ARG A 64 28.46 -44.89 2.09
CA ARG A 64 28.21 -43.44 2.15
C ARG A 64 27.66 -42.91 0.83
N LEU A 65 28.22 -43.33 -0.30
CA LEU A 65 27.73 -42.94 -1.63
C LEU A 65 26.32 -43.50 -1.85
N ARG A 66 26.10 -44.78 -1.51
CA ARG A 66 24.79 -45.43 -1.60
C ARG A 66 23.72 -44.68 -0.80
N ASP A 67 23.96 -44.42 0.47
CA ASP A 67 22.99 -43.73 1.35
C ASP A 67 22.69 -42.32 0.84
N THR A 68 23.71 -41.57 0.41
CA THR A 68 23.53 -40.22 -0.16
C THR A 68 22.68 -40.24 -1.43
N LEU A 69 22.93 -41.19 -2.35
CA LEU A 69 22.17 -41.30 -3.60
C LEU A 69 20.73 -41.78 -3.37
N ILE A 70 20.52 -42.71 -2.43
CA ILE A 70 19.18 -43.15 -2.01
C ILE A 70 18.41 -42.00 -1.39
N GLU A 71 19.00 -41.24 -0.46
CA GLU A 71 18.36 -40.07 0.15
C GLU A 71 17.99 -39.01 -0.90
N ASN A 72 18.85 -38.78 -1.89
CA ASN A 72 18.54 -37.88 -2.99
C ASN A 72 17.32 -38.35 -3.81
N LEU A 73 17.23 -39.65 -4.15
CA LEU A 73 16.08 -40.20 -4.88
C LEU A 73 14.79 -40.18 -4.03
N VAL A 74 14.88 -40.50 -2.73
CA VAL A 74 13.76 -40.39 -1.77
C VAL A 74 13.20 -38.97 -1.70
N ASN A 75 14.05 -37.95 -1.78
CA ASN A 75 13.67 -36.54 -1.74
C ASN A 75 13.38 -35.92 -3.12
N THR A 76 13.51 -36.66 -4.22
CA THR A 76 13.25 -36.16 -5.59
C THR A 76 11.74 -35.94 -5.85
N GLY A 77 11.38 -35.23 -6.93
CA GLY A 77 9.97 -35.01 -7.33
C GLY A 77 9.19 -36.27 -7.69
N HIS A 78 7.86 -36.14 -7.80
CA HIS A 78 6.94 -37.27 -7.99
C HIS A 78 7.14 -38.09 -9.27
N HIS A 79 7.77 -37.50 -10.29
CA HIS A 79 8.20 -38.19 -11.51
C HIS A 79 9.12 -39.40 -11.27
N VAL A 80 9.75 -39.51 -10.08
CA VAL A 80 10.55 -40.69 -9.73
C VAL A 80 9.70 -41.95 -9.54
N VAL A 81 8.43 -41.82 -9.13
CA VAL A 81 7.59 -42.96 -8.73
C VAL A 81 7.26 -43.88 -9.92
N PRO A 82 6.78 -43.36 -11.07
CA PRO A 82 6.53 -44.21 -12.23
C PRO A 82 7.76 -44.99 -12.70
N GLU A 83 8.94 -44.36 -12.65
CA GLU A 83 10.20 -45.01 -13.03
C GLU A 83 10.59 -46.12 -12.07
N LEU A 84 10.52 -45.88 -10.75
CA LEU A 84 10.79 -46.91 -9.75
C LEU A 84 9.85 -48.11 -9.93
N VAL A 85 8.56 -47.87 -10.20
CA VAL A 85 7.58 -48.94 -10.42
C VAL A 85 7.88 -49.73 -11.71
N ARG A 86 8.32 -49.07 -12.79
CA ARG A 86 8.78 -49.73 -14.02
C ARG A 86 10.04 -50.56 -13.79
N THR A 87 11.04 -50.02 -13.10
CA THR A 87 12.25 -50.77 -12.71
C THR A 87 11.90 -52.02 -11.92
N ILE A 88 10.93 -51.95 -11.00
CA ILE A 88 10.48 -53.12 -10.24
C ILE A 88 9.88 -54.20 -11.16
N ALA A 89 9.17 -53.79 -12.22
CA ALA A 89 8.52 -54.70 -13.15
C ALA A 89 9.48 -55.32 -14.21
N ASP A 90 10.50 -54.59 -14.67
CA ASP A 90 11.25 -54.92 -15.90
C ASP A 90 12.76 -55.24 -15.72
N GLU A 91 13.39 -54.87 -14.59
CA GLU A 91 14.86 -54.94 -14.43
C GLU A 91 15.35 -56.15 -13.61
N THR A 92 16.69 -56.24 -13.44
CA THR A 92 17.38 -57.29 -12.67
C THR A 92 16.87 -57.41 -11.23
N GLU A 93 17.02 -58.58 -10.59
CA GLU A 93 16.58 -58.79 -9.20
C GLU A 93 17.23 -57.77 -8.23
N THR A 94 18.47 -57.38 -8.47
CA THR A 94 19.19 -56.40 -7.65
C THR A 94 18.60 -54.99 -7.78
N ASP A 95 18.32 -54.53 -9.00
CA ASP A 95 17.72 -53.21 -9.25
C ASP A 95 16.27 -53.15 -8.76
N ARG A 96 15.54 -54.25 -8.89
CA ARG A 96 14.18 -54.41 -8.35
C ARG A 96 14.14 -54.21 -6.84
N VAL A 97 15.04 -54.86 -6.11
CA VAL A 97 15.09 -54.76 -4.64
C VAL A 97 15.45 -53.34 -4.20
N LEU A 98 16.41 -52.70 -4.87
CA LEU A 98 16.81 -51.34 -4.58
C LEU A 98 15.68 -50.33 -4.86
N ALA A 99 14.97 -50.48 -5.98
CA ALA A 99 13.85 -49.62 -6.32
C ALA A 99 12.68 -49.76 -5.33
N LEU A 100 12.36 -50.99 -4.88
CA LEU A 100 11.38 -51.23 -3.82
C LEU A 100 11.78 -50.59 -2.48
N GLU A 101 13.06 -50.70 -2.09
CA GLU A 101 13.59 -50.06 -0.90
C GLU A 101 13.44 -48.52 -0.97
N ILE A 102 13.84 -47.91 -2.09
CA ILE A 102 13.71 -46.46 -2.31
C ILE A 102 12.24 -46.02 -2.27
N LEU A 103 11.35 -46.78 -2.90
CA LEU A 103 9.92 -46.48 -2.92
C LEU A 103 9.29 -46.57 -1.52
N ALA A 104 9.66 -47.59 -0.74
CA ALA A 104 9.20 -47.75 0.65
C ALA A 104 9.73 -46.64 1.58
N ARG A 105 11.02 -46.31 1.47
CA ARG A 105 11.63 -45.17 2.18
C ARG A 105 10.98 -43.85 1.78
N ARG A 106 10.63 -43.67 0.50
CA ARG A 106 9.92 -42.48 0.00
C ARG A 106 8.54 -42.35 0.62
N MET A 107 7.71 -43.39 0.55
CA MET A 107 6.34 -43.37 1.08
C MET A 107 6.26 -43.14 2.60
N ASN A 108 7.40 -43.25 3.30
CA ASN A 108 7.52 -43.05 4.74
C ASN A 108 8.64 -42.05 5.11
N ARG A 109 9.02 -41.13 4.20
CA ARG A 109 10.16 -40.21 4.41
C ARG A 109 9.93 -39.15 5.50
N ASP A 110 8.70 -39.04 5.99
CA ASP A 110 8.30 -38.26 7.15
C ASP A 110 8.55 -38.99 8.48
N ARG A 111 8.89 -40.29 8.44
CA ARG A 111 9.11 -41.16 9.59
C ARG A 111 10.57 -41.64 9.67
N SER A 112 11.04 -41.98 10.87
CA SER A 112 12.39 -42.54 11.06
C SER A 112 12.37 -44.06 10.97
N MET A 113 13.07 -44.63 9.98
CA MET A 113 13.12 -46.07 9.78
C MET A 113 13.92 -46.76 10.88
N HIS A 114 13.30 -47.72 11.59
CA HIS A 114 13.98 -48.59 12.57
C HIS A 114 14.24 -49.99 12.00
N VAL A 115 13.33 -50.49 11.17
CA VAL A 115 13.41 -51.84 10.58
C VAL A 115 13.04 -51.77 9.10
N GLY A 116 13.93 -52.24 8.22
CA GLY A 116 13.67 -52.38 6.79
C GLY A 116 14.00 -53.79 6.33
N ARG A 117 13.06 -54.51 5.71
CA ARG A 117 13.33 -55.86 5.17
C ARG A 117 12.54 -56.15 3.90
N ARG A 118 13.16 -56.87 2.97
CA ARG A 118 12.47 -57.46 1.81
C ARG A 118 11.42 -58.47 2.28
N LEU A 119 10.30 -58.49 1.59
CA LEU A 119 9.22 -59.46 1.76
C LEU A 119 8.91 -60.13 0.42
N ASP A 120 8.37 -61.34 0.50
CA ASP A 120 7.69 -62.02 -0.61
C ASP A 120 6.23 -62.22 -0.20
N VAL A 121 5.33 -61.55 -0.92
CA VAL A 121 3.89 -61.59 -0.68
C VAL A 121 3.28 -62.54 -1.71
N GLY A 122 3.37 -63.84 -1.44
CA GLY A 122 2.77 -64.88 -2.30
C GLY A 122 3.28 -64.88 -3.75
N GLY A 123 4.57 -64.65 -3.96
CA GLY A 123 5.23 -64.55 -5.28
C GLY A 123 5.47 -63.12 -5.75
N PHE A 124 4.98 -62.12 -5.01
CA PHE A 124 5.15 -60.70 -5.35
C PHE A 124 6.22 -60.03 -4.48
N PRO A 125 7.16 -59.29 -5.08
CA PRO A 125 8.24 -58.65 -4.34
C PRO A 125 7.71 -57.44 -3.55
N GLY A 126 7.96 -57.42 -2.25
CA GLY A 126 7.54 -56.35 -1.34
C GLY A 126 8.67 -55.86 -0.43
N PHE A 127 8.43 -54.74 0.22
CA PHE A 127 9.34 -54.17 1.22
C PHE A 127 8.56 -53.75 2.48
N ARG A 128 9.02 -54.22 3.64
CA ARG A 128 8.51 -53.81 4.94
C ARG A 128 9.35 -52.67 5.48
N PHE A 129 8.68 -51.58 5.82
CA PHE A 129 9.22 -50.43 6.52
C PHE A 129 8.57 -50.34 7.90
N GLY A 130 9.37 -50.38 8.97
CA GLY A 130 8.92 -50.22 10.35
C GLY A 130 9.46 -48.93 10.93
N ALA A 131 8.58 -48.07 11.44
CA ALA A 131 8.91 -46.81 12.10
C ALA A 131 7.90 -46.49 13.20
N ASP A 132 8.38 -46.17 14.39
CA ASP A 132 7.59 -45.63 15.52
C ASP A 132 6.19 -46.25 15.71
N GLY A 133 6.11 -47.58 15.84
CA GLY A 133 4.86 -48.31 16.05
C GLY A 133 3.98 -48.49 14.79
N VAL A 134 4.40 -47.97 13.64
CA VAL A 134 3.74 -48.13 12.35
C VAL A 134 4.54 -49.08 11.45
N VAL A 135 3.84 -50.02 10.82
CA VAL A 135 4.38 -50.92 9.80
C VAL A 135 3.78 -50.50 8.46
N SER A 136 4.62 -50.20 7.48
CA SER A 136 4.22 -49.95 6.11
C SER A 136 4.76 -51.04 5.20
N ILE A 137 3.91 -51.64 4.37
CA ILE A 137 4.28 -52.67 3.40
C ILE A 137 4.05 -52.09 2.01
N VAL A 138 5.12 -51.97 1.23
CA VAL A 138 5.06 -51.50 -0.16
C VAL A 138 5.27 -52.67 -1.10
N VAL A 139 4.33 -52.86 -2.02
CA VAL A 139 4.34 -53.94 -3.02
C VAL A 139 4.07 -53.33 -4.39
N ALA A 140 4.66 -53.88 -5.45
CA ALA A 140 4.35 -53.48 -6.81
C ALA A 140 4.12 -54.70 -7.70
N ALA A 141 3.17 -54.59 -8.63
CA ALA A 141 2.83 -55.62 -9.60
C ALA A 141 2.43 -55.03 -10.95
N ARG A 142 2.32 -55.88 -11.97
CA ARG A 142 1.73 -55.52 -13.27
C ARG A 142 0.21 -55.63 -13.18
N GLU A 143 -0.50 -54.84 -13.98
CA GLU A 143 -1.97 -54.84 -14.04
C GLU A 143 -2.58 -56.22 -14.25
N ARG A 144 -1.98 -57.05 -15.13
CA ARG A 144 -2.43 -58.43 -15.39
C ARG A 144 -2.36 -59.36 -14.17
N ASP A 145 -1.50 -59.06 -13.20
CA ASP A 145 -1.24 -59.90 -12.03
C ASP A 145 -1.95 -59.37 -10.76
N ARG A 146 -2.78 -58.32 -10.91
CA ARG A 146 -3.45 -57.59 -9.83
C ARG A 146 -4.30 -58.49 -8.93
N ASP A 147 -5.17 -59.30 -9.51
CA ASP A 147 -6.12 -60.11 -8.71
C ASP A 147 -5.40 -61.17 -7.88
N ALA A 148 -4.37 -61.81 -8.46
CA ALA A 148 -3.49 -62.74 -7.76
C ALA A 148 -2.71 -62.06 -6.63
N LEU A 149 -2.24 -60.83 -6.81
CA LEU A 149 -1.58 -60.06 -5.74
C LEU A 149 -2.54 -59.82 -4.56
N PHE A 150 -3.78 -59.41 -4.84
CA PHE A 150 -4.73 -59.16 -3.76
C PHE A 150 -5.15 -60.45 -3.05
N GLU A 151 -5.35 -61.55 -3.77
CA GLU A 151 -5.56 -62.87 -3.12
C GLU A 151 -4.36 -63.28 -2.24
N ALA A 152 -3.13 -62.97 -2.67
CA ALA A 152 -1.95 -63.18 -1.85
C ALA A 152 -1.94 -62.29 -0.60
N LEU A 153 -2.32 -61.02 -0.70
CA LEU A 153 -2.42 -60.08 0.42
C LEU A 153 -3.48 -60.49 1.45
N GLU A 154 -4.63 -61.05 1.02
CA GLU A 154 -5.67 -61.56 1.92
C GLU A 154 -5.16 -62.73 2.78
N ARG A 155 -4.25 -63.55 2.25
CA ARG A 155 -3.67 -64.73 2.93
C ARG A 155 -2.35 -64.43 3.65
N PHE A 156 -1.71 -63.29 3.36
CA PHE A 156 -0.40 -62.95 3.89
C PHE A 156 -0.47 -62.66 5.40
N GLU A 157 0.43 -63.25 6.19
CA GLU A 157 0.53 -62.95 7.62
C GLU A 157 1.38 -61.70 7.87
N HIS A 158 0.75 -60.68 8.46
CA HIS A 158 1.37 -59.41 8.79
C HIS A 158 0.67 -58.76 9.98
N ASP A 159 1.20 -57.62 10.43
CA ASP A 159 0.64 -56.84 11.53
C ASP A 159 -0.74 -56.29 11.13
N GLU A 160 -1.75 -56.51 11.97
CA GLU A 160 -3.15 -56.08 11.71
C GLU A 160 -3.26 -54.56 11.52
N ASN A 161 -2.32 -53.79 12.07
CA ASN A 161 -2.29 -52.33 11.94
C ASN A 161 -1.40 -51.83 10.77
N ALA A 162 -0.92 -52.70 9.88
CA ALA A 162 -0.03 -52.29 8.80
C ALA A 162 -0.71 -51.40 7.74
N GLU A 163 0.00 -50.39 7.25
CA GLU A 163 -0.38 -49.60 6.07
C GLU A 163 0.15 -50.31 4.81
N ILE A 164 -0.73 -50.81 3.95
CA ILE A 164 -0.34 -51.49 2.70
C ILE A 164 -0.42 -50.49 1.55
N ILE A 165 0.68 -50.32 0.81
CA ILE A 165 0.76 -49.45 -0.37
C ILE A 165 1.08 -50.31 -1.59
N VAL A 166 0.12 -50.42 -2.51
CA VAL A 166 0.20 -51.26 -3.69
C VAL A 166 0.36 -50.39 -4.92
N PHE A 167 1.39 -50.64 -5.72
CA PHE A 167 1.56 -50.00 -7.02
C PHE A 167 1.24 -50.98 -8.14
N VAL A 168 0.39 -50.57 -9.08
CA VAL A 168 0.03 -51.38 -10.25
C VAL A 168 0.46 -50.66 -11.52
N LEU A 169 1.31 -51.28 -12.31
CA LEU A 169 1.76 -50.74 -13.60
C LEU A 169 0.75 -51.10 -14.70
N GLY A 170 0.09 -50.08 -15.26
CA GLY A 170 -0.92 -50.23 -16.31
C GLY A 170 -0.36 -50.48 -17.71
N THR A 171 -1.18 -51.03 -18.61
CA THR A 171 -0.76 -51.38 -19.99
C THR A 171 -1.05 -50.33 -21.08
N SER A 172 -1.74 -49.23 -20.79
CA SER A 172 -2.22 -48.31 -21.84
C SER A 172 -1.21 -47.23 -22.27
N THR A 173 -1.16 -46.97 -23.58
CA THR A 173 -0.22 -46.07 -24.29
C THR A 173 -0.83 -44.74 -24.75
N GLU A 174 -2.10 -44.45 -24.48
CA GLU A 174 -2.74 -43.21 -24.98
C GLU A 174 -2.62 -42.05 -23.98
N ALA A 175 -1.72 -41.12 -24.32
CA ALA A 175 -1.48 -39.87 -23.60
C ALA A 175 -2.27 -38.72 -24.27
N GLY A 176 -3.25 -38.18 -23.54
CA GLY A 176 -3.89 -36.90 -23.84
C GLY A 176 -4.11 -36.10 -22.54
N PRO A 177 -4.16 -34.76 -22.57
CA PRO A 177 -4.49 -33.96 -21.40
C PRO A 177 -5.92 -34.30 -20.96
N ARG A 178 -6.07 -34.94 -19.79
CA ARG A 178 -7.38 -35.42 -19.30
C ARG A 178 -8.13 -34.28 -18.60
N SER A 179 -9.39 -34.07 -18.96
CA SER A 179 -10.32 -33.16 -18.28
C SER A 179 -10.81 -33.79 -16.97
N VAL A 180 -11.13 -32.94 -16.00
CA VAL A 180 -11.66 -33.30 -14.66
C VAL A 180 -13.06 -33.96 -14.75
N SER A 181 -13.70 -33.95 -15.91
CA SER A 181 -15.07 -34.47 -16.11
C SER A 181 -15.21 -35.99 -16.09
N ASP A 182 -14.12 -36.76 -16.29
CA ASP A 182 -14.25 -38.17 -16.69
C ASP A 182 -13.84 -39.21 -15.61
N ASP A 183 -13.41 -38.83 -14.39
CA ASP A 183 -12.41 -39.68 -13.71
C ASP A 183 -12.47 -39.80 -12.16
N ASP A 184 -13.66 -39.92 -11.56
CA ASP A 184 -13.82 -40.27 -10.12
C ASP A 184 -14.04 -41.78 -9.87
N THR A 185 -14.14 -42.59 -10.93
CA THR A 185 -14.21 -44.05 -10.75
C THR A 185 -12.80 -44.58 -10.57
N PRO A 186 -12.47 -45.24 -9.44
CA PRO A 186 -11.15 -45.84 -9.29
C PRO A 186 -10.94 -46.82 -10.44
N PRO A 187 -9.73 -46.87 -11.04
CA PRO A 187 -9.48 -47.80 -12.16
C PRO A 187 -9.79 -49.25 -11.75
N PHE A 188 -9.67 -49.55 -10.45
CA PHE A 188 -9.96 -50.83 -9.85
C PHE A 188 -10.68 -50.65 -8.51
N ASP A 189 -11.79 -51.36 -8.30
CA ASP A 189 -12.54 -51.35 -7.05
C ASP A 189 -12.15 -52.55 -6.17
N LEU A 190 -11.67 -52.28 -4.96
CA LEU A 190 -11.34 -53.29 -3.96
C LEU A 190 -12.44 -53.45 -2.89
N THR A 191 -13.57 -52.75 -3.06
CA THR A 191 -14.66 -52.76 -2.08
C THR A 191 -15.16 -54.19 -1.84
N GLY A 192 -15.26 -54.58 -0.57
CA GLY A 192 -15.72 -55.91 -0.17
C GLY A 192 -14.64 -56.99 -0.04
N ARG A 193 -13.40 -56.75 -0.48
CA ARG A 193 -12.25 -57.64 -0.18
C ARG A 193 -11.84 -57.56 1.29
N THR A 194 -11.18 -58.59 1.81
CA THR A 194 -10.84 -58.71 3.24
C THR A 194 -9.33 -58.78 3.45
N VAL A 195 -8.70 -57.65 3.76
CA VAL A 195 -7.24 -57.56 3.98
C VAL A 195 -6.99 -57.04 5.40
N ARG A 196 -6.12 -57.72 6.16
CA ARG A 196 -5.78 -57.37 7.57
C ARG A 196 -4.83 -56.18 7.64
N CYS A 197 -5.34 -54.96 7.60
CA CYS A 197 -4.51 -53.76 7.55
C CYS A 197 -5.20 -52.56 8.22
N SER A 198 -4.46 -51.50 8.51
CA SER A 198 -5.04 -50.21 8.87
C SER A 198 -5.60 -49.46 7.65
N ILE A 199 -4.89 -49.53 6.51
CA ILE A 199 -5.32 -49.03 5.20
C ILE A 199 -4.70 -49.84 4.06
N VAL A 200 -5.35 -49.84 2.90
CA VAL A 200 -4.75 -50.23 1.60
C VAL A 200 -4.80 -49.04 0.66
N SER A 201 -3.65 -48.54 0.21
CA SER A 201 -3.58 -47.49 -0.80
C SER A 201 -3.09 -48.06 -2.14
N LEU A 202 -3.94 -47.98 -3.16
CA LEU A 202 -3.69 -48.48 -4.51
C LEU A 202 -3.25 -47.35 -5.43
N GLY A 203 -1.97 -47.33 -5.81
CA GLY A 203 -1.36 -46.44 -6.79
C GLY A 203 -1.35 -47.05 -8.20
N SER A 204 -2.28 -46.65 -9.07
CA SER A 204 -2.26 -47.02 -10.49
C SER A 204 -1.29 -46.12 -11.25
N VAL A 205 -0.28 -46.72 -11.88
CA VAL A 205 0.78 -46.02 -12.63
C VAL A 205 0.50 -46.11 -14.12
N ASP A 206 0.39 -44.96 -14.79
CA ASP A 206 0.27 -44.85 -16.26
C ASP A 206 1.32 -43.88 -16.85
N THR A 207 1.19 -43.53 -18.13
CA THR A 207 2.07 -42.55 -18.80
C THR A 207 1.89 -41.12 -18.29
N GLY A 208 0.77 -40.82 -17.62
CA GLY A 208 0.41 -39.51 -17.10
C GLY A 208 0.73 -39.29 -15.61
N GLY A 209 1.13 -40.32 -14.87
CA GLY A 209 1.51 -40.21 -13.46
C GLY A 209 1.01 -41.38 -12.60
N VAL A 210 0.71 -41.10 -11.33
CA VAL A 210 0.15 -42.09 -10.38
C VAL A 210 -1.18 -41.61 -9.82
N ARG A 211 -2.22 -42.45 -9.92
CA ARG A 211 -3.51 -42.24 -9.24
C ARG A 211 -3.64 -43.12 -8.02
N TYR A 212 -4.00 -42.54 -6.88
CA TYR A 212 -4.16 -43.27 -5.62
C TYR A 212 -5.63 -43.43 -5.28
N THR A 213 -6.03 -44.63 -4.87
CA THR A 213 -7.30 -44.86 -4.18
C THR A 213 -7.00 -45.57 -2.87
N THR A 214 -7.38 -44.96 -1.75
CA THR A 214 -7.16 -45.53 -0.42
C THR A 214 -8.44 -46.15 0.11
N TYR A 215 -8.31 -47.33 0.69
CA TYR A 215 -9.37 -48.12 1.29
C TYR A 215 -9.07 -48.33 2.78
N ARG A 216 -10.12 -48.39 3.59
CA ARG A 216 -10.04 -48.78 5.01
C ARG A 216 -11.00 -49.94 5.25
N PRO A 217 -10.62 -50.97 6.04
CA PRO A 217 -11.57 -51.99 6.47
C PRO A 217 -12.68 -51.39 7.35
N ASP A 218 -13.89 -51.89 7.17
CA ASP A 218 -15.02 -51.63 8.06
C ASP A 218 -15.04 -52.59 9.28
N GLU A 219 -16.10 -52.54 10.08
CA GLU A 219 -16.26 -53.39 11.29
C GLU A 219 -16.25 -54.89 10.97
N ASP A 220 -16.63 -55.29 9.74
CA ASP A 220 -16.61 -56.67 9.26
C ASP A 220 -15.26 -57.05 8.60
N GLY A 221 -14.26 -56.15 8.63
CA GLY A 221 -12.96 -56.33 7.99
C GLY A 221 -12.98 -56.15 6.46
N LYS A 222 -14.11 -55.71 5.89
CA LYS A 222 -14.25 -55.50 4.44
C LYS A 222 -13.77 -54.11 4.05
N LEU A 223 -12.95 -54.04 3.01
CA LEU A 223 -12.43 -52.78 2.49
C LEU A 223 -13.57 -51.91 1.94
N LYS A 224 -13.56 -50.64 2.33
CA LYS A 224 -14.37 -49.55 1.76
C LYS A 224 -13.46 -48.41 1.35
N VAL A 225 -13.83 -47.70 0.28
CA VAL A 225 -13.12 -46.48 -0.13
C VAL A 225 -13.10 -45.50 1.05
N ALA A 226 -11.93 -44.93 1.32
CA ALA A 226 -11.69 -43.92 2.34
C ALA A 226 -11.61 -42.54 1.65
N PRO A 227 -12.76 -41.88 1.37
CA PRO A 227 -12.80 -40.65 0.56
C PRO A 227 -12.00 -39.50 1.16
N GLU A 228 -11.78 -39.48 2.48
CA GLU A 228 -11.00 -38.47 3.17
C GLU A 228 -9.51 -38.44 2.77
N TYR A 229 -8.99 -39.47 2.09
CA TYR A 229 -7.64 -39.44 1.52
C TYR A 229 -7.56 -38.71 0.17
N LEU A 230 -8.69 -38.28 -0.40
CA LEU A 230 -8.77 -37.34 -1.55
C LEU A 230 -7.99 -37.77 -2.80
N SER A 231 -7.84 -39.08 -2.97
CA SER A 231 -7.07 -39.73 -4.03
C SER A 231 -5.61 -39.22 -4.16
N VAL A 232 -5.00 -38.83 -3.03
CA VAL A 232 -3.55 -38.58 -2.92
C VAL A 232 -2.84 -39.76 -2.24
N SER A 233 -1.51 -39.83 -2.36
CA SER A 233 -0.74 -40.86 -1.65
C SER A 233 -0.82 -40.70 -0.13
N PRO A 234 -0.62 -41.78 0.66
CA PRO A 234 -0.56 -41.69 2.12
C PRO A 234 0.52 -40.72 2.62
N LEU A 235 1.65 -40.62 1.89
CA LEU A 235 2.70 -39.64 2.19
C LEU A 235 2.19 -38.20 2.03
N GLN A 236 1.58 -37.89 0.89
CA GLN A 236 1.05 -36.55 0.62
C GLN A 236 -0.07 -36.18 1.59
N TYR A 237 -0.91 -37.14 1.97
CA TYR A 237 -1.94 -36.95 2.99
C TYR A 237 -1.35 -36.44 4.31
N ARG A 238 -0.20 -37.00 4.73
CA ARG A 238 0.51 -36.59 5.95
C ARG A 238 1.27 -35.28 5.78
N GLU A 239 2.07 -35.13 4.72
CA GLU A 239 2.91 -33.94 4.49
C GLU A 239 2.10 -32.67 4.17
N LEU A 240 0.90 -32.80 3.60
CA LEU A 240 -0.01 -31.67 3.37
C LEU A 240 -1.01 -31.48 4.51
N HIS A 241 -0.91 -32.30 5.58
CA HIS A 241 -1.76 -32.27 6.77
C HIS A 241 -3.27 -32.31 6.45
N LEU A 242 -3.68 -33.18 5.53
CA LEU A 242 -5.05 -33.20 5.01
C LEU A 242 -6.10 -33.66 6.02
N SER A 243 -5.68 -34.37 7.08
CA SER A 243 -6.54 -34.71 8.22
C SER A 243 -7.18 -33.49 8.87
N ARG A 244 -6.57 -32.31 8.75
CA ARG A 244 -7.10 -31.05 9.28
C ARG A 244 -8.35 -30.58 8.54
N LEU A 245 -8.62 -31.08 7.33
CA LEU A 245 -9.82 -30.73 6.56
C LEU A 245 -11.05 -31.56 6.96
N SER A 246 -10.99 -32.32 8.06
CA SER A 246 -12.06 -33.21 8.52
C SER A 246 -13.42 -32.51 8.72
N ASN A 247 -13.42 -31.23 9.11
CA ASN A 247 -14.65 -30.43 9.26
C ASN A 247 -15.31 -30.03 7.93
N PHE A 248 -14.70 -30.36 6.78
CA PHE A 248 -15.18 -30.01 5.46
C PHE A 248 -15.54 -31.25 4.65
N THR A 249 -16.51 -31.08 3.76
CA THR A 249 -16.77 -31.97 2.64
C THR A 249 -16.03 -31.41 1.43
N THR A 250 -15.10 -32.17 0.88
CA THR A 250 -14.16 -31.73 -0.15
C THR A 250 -14.38 -32.45 -1.47
N ARG A 251 -14.23 -31.73 -2.58
CA ARG A 251 -14.28 -32.24 -3.95
C ARG A 251 -13.05 -31.75 -4.71
N MET A 252 -12.35 -32.65 -5.38
CA MET A 252 -11.21 -32.28 -6.23
C MET A 252 -11.71 -31.50 -7.46
N VAL A 253 -11.14 -30.32 -7.72
CA VAL A 253 -11.44 -29.50 -8.90
C VAL A 253 -10.28 -29.40 -9.87
N TYR A 254 -9.05 -29.60 -9.39
CA TYR A 254 -7.86 -29.67 -10.23
C TYR A 254 -6.82 -30.58 -9.61
N ARG A 255 -6.11 -31.34 -10.43
CA ARG A 255 -5.06 -32.25 -10.00
C ARG A 255 -3.89 -32.26 -10.98
N SER A 256 -2.69 -32.22 -10.42
CA SER A 256 -1.44 -32.58 -11.08
C SER A 256 -0.54 -33.35 -10.12
N ASP A 257 0.70 -33.61 -10.52
CA ASP A 257 1.71 -34.26 -9.67
C ASP A 257 2.04 -33.47 -8.40
N SER A 258 1.90 -32.14 -8.43
CA SER A 258 2.40 -31.25 -7.36
C SER A 258 1.37 -30.24 -6.87
N VAL A 259 0.23 -30.13 -7.56
CA VAL A 259 -0.84 -29.19 -7.22
C VAL A 259 -2.18 -29.92 -7.16
N TYR A 260 -2.90 -29.71 -6.06
CA TYR A 260 -4.24 -30.24 -5.84
C TYR A 260 -5.13 -29.09 -5.41
N VAL A 261 -6.12 -28.72 -6.23
CA VAL A 261 -7.11 -27.71 -5.84
C VAL A 261 -8.42 -28.41 -5.53
N MET A 262 -8.96 -28.10 -4.37
CA MET A 262 -10.20 -28.69 -3.85
C MET A 262 -11.21 -27.58 -3.56
N ALA A 263 -12.45 -27.81 -3.97
CA ALA A 263 -13.61 -27.08 -3.47
C ALA A 263 -14.09 -27.76 -2.19
N ALA A 264 -14.27 -26.99 -1.13
CA ALA A 264 -14.64 -27.49 0.18
C ALA A 264 -15.83 -26.73 0.74
N VAL A 265 -16.78 -27.45 1.33
CA VAL A 265 -17.94 -26.90 2.02
C VAL A 265 -17.92 -27.38 3.47
N ALA A 266 -18.05 -26.49 4.44
CA ALA A 266 -18.08 -26.89 5.84
C ALA A 266 -19.30 -27.78 6.14
N ARG A 267 -19.11 -28.80 6.99
CA ARG A 267 -20.17 -29.77 7.33
C ARG A 267 -21.28 -29.16 8.18
N ASP A 268 -20.95 -28.18 9.01
CA ASP A 268 -21.86 -27.48 9.93
C ASP A 268 -22.43 -26.18 9.33
N ASN A 269 -21.77 -25.62 8.31
CA ASN A 269 -22.13 -24.35 7.69
C ASN A 269 -22.02 -24.40 6.15
N PRO A 270 -23.12 -24.68 5.43
CA PRO A 270 -23.11 -24.73 3.96
C PRO A 270 -22.77 -23.41 3.26
N ARG A 271 -22.76 -22.27 3.97
CA ARG A 271 -22.32 -20.98 3.43
C ARG A 271 -20.81 -20.80 3.47
N ASP A 272 -20.12 -21.60 4.28
CA ASP A 272 -18.66 -21.65 4.33
C ASP A 272 -18.14 -22.56 3.22
N GLU A 273 -17.94 -21.94 2.05
CA GLU A 273 -17.33 -22.56 0.90
C GLU A 273 -15.96 -21.95 0.64
N ARG A 274 -14.95 -22.80 0.42
CA ARG A 274 -13.55 -22.40 0.26
C ARG A 274 -12.88 -23.19 -0.85
N LEU A 275 -11.87 -22.58 -1.47
CA LEU A 275 -10.86 -23.28 -2.25
C LEU A 275 -9.61 -23.51 -1.40
N PHE A 276 -9.16 -24.77 -1.37
CA PHE A 276 -7.86 -25.15 -0.84
C PHE A 276 -6.96 -25.57 -1.99
N ALA A 277 -5.88 -24.83 -2.22
CA ALA A 277 -4.81 -25.26 -3.10
C ALA A 277 -3.68 -25.85 -2.27
N LEU A 278 -3.41 -27.14 -2.46
CA LEU A 278 -2.37 -27.88 -1.79
C LEU A 278 -1.23 -28.06 -2.78
N VAL A 279 -0.03 -27.64 -2.38
CA VAL A 279 1.13 -27.55 -3.25
C VAL A 279 2.28 -28.31 -2.59
N ASP A 280 2.80 -29.31 -3.27
CA ASP A 280 4.02 -29.99 -2.85
C ASP A 280 5.19 -29.49 -3.68
N VAL A 281 6.24 -28.99 -3.03
CA VAL A 281 7.43 -28.40 -3.67
C VAL A 281 8.60 -29.36 -3.46
N PRO A 282 8.91 -30.24 -4.43
CA PRO A 282 9.84 -31.34 -4.17
C PRO A 282 11.30 -30.88 -4.05
N SER A 283 11.65 -29.81 -4.77
CA SER A 283 12.97 -29.20 -4.71
C SER A 283 12.84 -27.71 -4.97
N ALA A 284 13.34 -26.87 -4.07
CA ALA A 284 13.42 -25.42 -4.30
C ALA A 284 14.90 -25.00 -4.33
N ARG A 285 15.31 -24.32 -5.41
CA ARG A 285 16.67 -23.76 -5.52
C ARG A 285 16.56 -22.25 -5.55
N VAL A 286 17.19 -21.60 -4.58
CA VAL A 286 17.26 -20.15 -4.48
C VAL A 286 18.34 -19.63 -5.43
N GLN A 287 17.99 -18.62 -6.22
CA GLN A 287 18.92 -17.79 -6.96
C GLN A 287 18.97 -16.43 -6.27
N PHE A 288 20.15 -15.99 -5.88
CA PHE A 288 20.38 -14.69 -5.25
C PHE A 288 20.87 -13.69 -6.30
N ASP A 289 20.55 -12.41 -6.12
CA ASP A 289 21.16 -11.31 -6.87
C ASP A 289 22.48 -10.84 -6.22
N GLN A 290 23.08 -9.78 -6.77
CA GLN A 290 24.34 -9.20 -6.25
C GLN A 290 24.21 -8.61 -4.84
N ALA A 291 22.99 -8.31 -4.39
CA ALA A 291 22.71 -7.75 -3.07
C ALA A 291 22.23 -8.82 -2.07
N GLU A 292 22.48 -10.11 -2.36
CA GLU A 292 22.03 -11.27 -1.59
C GLU A 292 20.50 -11.33 -1.38
N SER A 293 19.71 -10.66 -2.22
CA SER A 293 18.25 -10.77 -2.21
C SER A 293 17.80 -11.94 -3.08
N ILE A 294 16.65 -12.54 -2.75
CA ILE A 294 16.14 -13.68 -3.52
C ILE A 294 15.67 -13.18 -4.89
N GLN A 295 16.46 -13.47 -5.91
CA GLN A 295 16.12 -13.18 -7.30
C GLN A 295 15.04 -14.13 -7.80
N ARG A 296 15.17 -15.45 -7.63
CA ARG A 296 14.15 -16.42 -8.09
C ARG A 296 14.19 -17.74 -7.32
N MET A 297 13.03 -18.42 -7.29
CA MET A 297 12.91 -19.82 -6.92
C MET A 297 12.06 -20.56 -7.97
N ILE A 298 12.66 -20.87 -9.12
CA ILE A 298 11.93 -21.34 -10.32
C ILE A 298 10.96 -22.49 -10.03
N PRO A 299 11.36 -23.61 -9.38
CA PRO A 299 10.44 -24.72 -9.16
C PRO A 299 9.26 -24.36 -8.25
N PHE A 300 9.51 -23.52 -7.22
CA PHE A 300 8.48 -23.02 -6.30
C PHE A 300 7.51 -22.08 -7.02
N GLU A 301 8.04 -21.11 -7.76
CA GLU A 301 7.24 -20.16 -8.53
C GLU A 301 6.32 -20.90 -9.50
N ASN A 302 6.83 -21.91 -10.20
CA ASN A 302 6.05 -22.67 -11.18
C ASN A 302 4.84 -23.38 -10.55
N VAL A 303 5.04 -24.13 -9.46
CA VAL A 303 3.93 -24.86 -8.82
C VAL A 303 2.97 -23.92 -8.07
N LEU A 304 3.47 -22.81 -7.53
CA LEU A 304 2.61 -21.74 -6.98
C LEU A 304 1.74 -21.12 -8.09
N MET A 305 2.32 -20.85 -9.26
CA MET A 305 1.58 -20.30 -10.38
C MET A 305 0.52 -21.27 -10.90
N GLU A 306 0.86 -22.56 -11.03
CA GLU A 306 -0.10 -23.61 -11.40
C GLU A 306 -1.30 -23.66 -10.43
N ALA A 307 -1.05 -23.59 -9.12
CA ALA A 307 -2.10 -23.49 -8.10
C ALA A 307 -2.96 -22.23 -8.28
N ILE A 308 -2.33 -21.08 -8.50
CA ILE A 308 -3.02 -19.81 -8.75
C ILE A 308 -3.94 -19.92 -9.98
N TYR A 309 -3.48 -20.50 -11.09
CA TYR A 309 -4.32 -20.66 -12.29
C TYR A 309 -5.49 -21.60 -12.06
N ALA A 310 -5.26 -22.74 -11.44
CA ALA A 310 -6.31 -23.69 -11.15
C ALA A 310 -7.40 -23.06 -10.26
N MET A 311 -7.00 -22.28 -9.25
CA MET A 311 -7.95 -21.51 -8.44
C MET A 311 -8.66 -20.41 -9.24
N ARG A 312 -7.98 -19.68 -10.11
CA ARG A 312 -8.59 -18.65 -10.98
C ARG A 312 -9.62 -19.27 -11.93
N ALA A 313 -9.30 -20.41 -12.55
CA ALA A 313 -10.18 -21.12 -13.45
C ALA A 313 -11.48 -21.56 -12.75
N GLU A 314 -11.36 -22.12 -11.54
CA GLU A 314 -12.51 -22.48 -10.71
C GLU A 314 -13.32 -21.24 -10.29
N GLN A 315 -12.67 -20.15 -9.90
CA GLN A 315 -13.35 -18.88 -9.58
C GLN A 315 -14.09 -18.28 -10.79
N ALA A 316 -13.52 -18.38 -12.00
CA ALA A 316 -14.13 -17.84 -13.22
C ALA A 316 -15.44 -18.56 -13.60
N GLY A 317 -15.54 -19.86 -13.30
CA GLY A 317 -16.76 -20.65 -13.52
C GLY A 317 -17.87 -20.41 -12.49
N ARG A 318 -17.61 -19.65 -11.42
CA ARG A 318 -18.54 -19.48 -10.30
C ARG A 318 -19.44 -18.26 -10.45
N LYS A 319 -20.71 -18.42 -10.07
CA LYS A 319 -21.66 -17.30 -9.95
C LYS A 319 -21.31 -16.34 -8.80
N ARG A 320 -20.67 -16.86 -7.75
CA ARG A 320 -20.31 -16.13 -6.54
C ARG A 320 -18.82 -16.35 -6.28
N ARG A 321 -18.07 -15.27 -6.15
CA ARG A 321 -16.63 -15.36 -5.85
C ARG A 321 -16.42 -15.74 -4.39
N LEU A 322 -15.43 -16.59 -4.13
CA LEU A 322 -15.02 -16.96 -2.78
C LEU A 322 -13.93 -16.01 -2.27
N TYR A 323 -14.02 -15.59 -1.00
CA TYR A 323 -13.14 -14.58 -0.39
C TYR A 323 -12.34 -15.09 0.83
N TRP A 324 -12.39 -16.41 1.09
CA TRP A 324 -11.78 -17.05 2.25
C TRP A 324 -11.01 -18.33 1.90
N ASN A 325 -10.23 -18.25 0.82
CA ASN A 325 -9.48 -19.36 0.25
C ASN A 325 -8.08 -19.48 0.87
N ARG A 326 -7.45 -20.66 0.71
CA ARG A 326 -6.09 -20.92 1.22
C ARG A 326 -5.20 -21.61 0.21
N ILE A 327 -3.92 -21.28 0.29
CA ILE A 327 -2.85 -22.04 -0.36
C ILE A 327 -2.00 -22.66 0.75
N ILE A 328 -1.78 -23.97 0.68
CA ILE A 328 -1.00 -24.74 1.64
C ILE A 328 0.15 -25.37 0.88
N ILE A 329 1.37 -25.01 1.25
CA ILE A 329 2.59 -25.42 0.56
C ILE A 329 3.43 -26.27 1.50
N ASN A 330 3.78 -27.47 1.06
CA ASN A 330 4.81 -28.28 1.68
C ASN A 330 6.14 -28.06 0.95
N MET A 331 7.17 -27.60 1.65
CA MET A 331 8.49 -27.33 1.10
C MET A 331 9.59 -27.85 2.03
N ARG A 332 10.08 -29.06 1.73
CA ARG A 332 11.08 -29.74 2.57
C ARG A 332 12.51 -29.22 2.41
N THR A 333 12.79 -28.42 1.38
CA THR A 333 14.15 -27.93 1.14
C THR A 333 14.58 -26.94 2.22
N ASP A 334 15.76 -27.17 2.83
CA ASP A 334 16.41 -26.20 3.72
C ASP A 334 17.00 -25.06 2.87
N LEU A 335 16.27 -23.95 2.79
CA LEU A 335 16.62 -22.83 1.91
C LEU A 335 17.76 -21.95 2.44
N ARG A 336 18.17 -22.09 3.72
CA ARG A 336 19.17 -21.22 4.37
C ARG A 336 18.95 -19.71 4.10
N ILE A 337 17.71 -19.24 4.21
CA ILE A 337 17.31 -17.84 4.01
C ILE A 337 16.81 -17.20 5.30
N THR A 338 16.94 -15.87 5.38
CA THR A 338 16.47 -15.05 6.51
C THR A 338 14.99 -14.68 6.36
N LEU A 339 14.36 -14.27 7.47
CA LEU A 339 12.95 -13.83 7.46
C LEU A 339 12.75 -12.58 6.59
N ASP A 340 13.73 -11.67 6.56
CA ASP A 340 13.67 -10.46 5.73
C ASP A 340 13.75 -10.77 4.24
N GLN A 341 14.59 -11.73 3.83
CA GLN A 341 14.63 -12.23 2.45
C GLN A 341 13.29 -12.88 2.05
N VAL A 342 12.69 -13.68 2.94
CA VAL A 342 11.35 -14.27 2.74
C VAL A 342 10.29 -13.17 2.57
N ARG A 343 10.33 -12.15 3.43
CA ARG A 343 9.44 -11.00 3.39
C ARG A 343 9.55 -10.23 2.07
N ALA A 344 10.76 -9.87 1.65
CA ALA A 344 10.99 -9.15 0.39
C ALA A 344 10.49 -9.96 -0.82
N TYR A 345 10.78 -11.26 -0.82
CA TYR A 345 10.34 -12.16 -1.89
C TYR A 345 8.81 -12.34 -1.91
N ALA A 346 8.17 -12.45 -0.75
CA ALA A 346 6.71 -12.54 -0.63
C ALA A 346 6.01 -11.27 -1.14
N ARG A 347 6.54 -10.06 -0.87
CA ARG A 347 6.02 -8.81 -1.45
C ARG A 347 5.94 -8.88 -2.97
N ARG A 348 6.96 -9.46 -3.61
CA ARG A 348 7.03 -9.56 -5.08
C ARG A 348 6.03 -10.55 -5.66
N LEU A 349 5.67 -11.60 -4.91
CA LEU A 349 4.70 -12.61 -5.34
C LEU A 349 3.25 -12.28 -4.99
N ALA A 350 3.02 -11.45 -3.98
CA ALA A 350 1.68 -11.03 -3.55
C ALA A 350 0.75 -10.54 -4.67
N PRO A 351 1.19 -9.70 -5.65
CA PRO A 351 0.32 -9.23 -6.73
C PRO A 351 -0.29 -10.38 -7.57
N ARG A 352 0.42 -11.50 -7.69
CA ARG A 352 -0.04 -12.66 -8.49
C ARG A 352 -1.25 -13.35 -7.87
N MET A 353 -1.42 -13.20 -6.56
CA MET A 353 -2.53 -13.76 -5.77
C MET A 353 -3.71 -12.79 -5.62
N LEU A 354 -3.64 -11.60 -6.22
CA LEU A 354 -4.74 -10.62 -6.19
C LEU A 354 -6.05 -11.25 -6.70
N ASP A 355 -7.15 -10.95 -6.02
CA ASP A 355 -8.51 -11.44 -6.27
C ASP A 355 -8.73 -12.95 -6.18
N LEU A 356 -7.74 -13.74 -5.78
CA LEU A 356 -8.00 -15.15 -5.47
C LEU A 356 -8.82 -15.33 -4.18
N GLY A 357 -9.07 -14.26 -3.42
CA GLY A 357 -9.74 -14.34 -2.13
C GLY A 357 -8.90 -15.09 -1.09
N ILE A 358 -7.56 -15.03 -1.21
CA ILE A 358 -6.65 -15.69 -0.27
C ILE A 358 -6.76 -15.01 1.09
N GLU A 359 -7.22 -15.76 2.09
CA GLU A 359 -7.04 -15.41 3.50
C GLU A 359 -5.62 -15.72 3.94
N LYS A 360 -5.13 -16.91 3.61
CA LYS A 360 -3.91 -17.41 4.20
C LYS A 360 -3.12 -18.27 3.23
N LEU A 361 -1.83 -18.00 3.17
CA LEU A 361 -0.83 -18.88 2.58
C LEU A 361 -0.04 -19.52 3.73
N VAL A 362 -0.07 -20.85 3.81
CA VAL A 362 0.67 -21.64 4.80
C VAL A 362 1.84 -22.30 4.09
N VAL A 363 3.05 -22.14 4.61
CA VAL A 363 4.24 -22.84 4.10
C VAL A 363 4.82 -23.70 5.22
N TYR A 364 4.68 -25.01 5.09
CA TYR A 364 5.41 -25.98 5.90
C TYR A 364 6.85 -26.03 5.38
N SER A 365 7.80 -25.68 6.23
CA SER A 365 9.21 -25.66 5.88
C SER A 365 10.07 -26.23 7.00
N ARG A 366 11.32 -26.54 6.70
CA ARG A 366 12.27 -27.08 7.68
C ARG A 366 13.28 -26.02 8.07
N ARG A 367 13.54 -25.88 9.37
CA ARG A 367 14.56 -25.01 9.94
C ARG A 367 15.54 -25.82 10.78
N ARG A 368 16.83 -25.50 10.73
CA ARG A 368 17.82 -26.06 11.67
C ARG A 368 17.54 -25.59 13.09
N ARG A 369 17.60 -26.52 14.05
CA ARG A 369 17.45 -26.18 15.47
C ARG A 369 18.60 -25.26 15.92
N PRO A 370 18.33 -24.19 16.69
CA PRO A 370 19.37 -23.27 17.16
C PRO A 370 20.43 -23.92 18.07
N THR A 371 20.08 -25.01 18.76
CA THR A 371 20.88 -25.59 19.85
C THR A 371 21.42 -27.00 19.58
N GLY A 372 21.38 -27.53 18.35
CA GLY A 372 21.89 -28.88 18.08
C GLY A 372 21.88 -29.35 16.62
N ASN A 373 22.26 -30.61 16.41
CA ASN A 373 22.15 -31.30 15.11
C ASN A 373 20.69 -31.72 14.87
N GLY A 374 20.09 -31.22 13.77
CA GLY A 374 18.76 -31.61 13.31
C GLY A 374 17.95 -30.46 12.71
N SER A 375 16.88 -30.80 12.00
CA SER A 375 15.92 -29.84 11.44
C SER A 375 14.52 -30.12 11.95
N GLU A 376 13.84 -29.09 12.43
CA GLU A 376 12.43 -29.12 12.81
C GLU A 376 11.55 -28.58 11.69
N GLU A 377 10.31 -29.05 11.64
CA GLU A 377 9.29 -28.51 10.74
C GLU A 377 8.58 -27.33 11.42
N ILE A 378 8.38 -26.26 10.65
CA ILE A 378 7.73 -25.04 11.10
C ILE A 378 6.61 -24.67 10.11
N GLU A 379 5.57 -24.04 10.64
CA GLU A 379 4.55 -23.38 9.85
C GLU A 379 4.91 -21.90 9.69
N LEU A 380 5.14 -21.45 8.46
CA LEU A 380 5.15 -20.03 8.11
C LEU A 380 3.75 -19.63 7.64
N LEU A 381 3.18 -18.62 8.29
CA LEU A 381 1.82 -18.15 8.04
C LEU A 381 1.87 -16.77 7.41
N PHE A 382 1.39 -16.67 6.17
CA PHE A 382 1.17 -15.42 5.47
C PHE A 382 -0.32 -15.10 5.50
N GLU A 383 -0.73 -14.20 6.40
CA GLU A 383 -2.14 -13.85 6.63
C GLU A 383 -2.47 -12.55 5.89
N ASN A 384 -3.39 -12.62 4.94
CA ASN A 384 -3.89 -11.43 4.25
C ASN A 384 -4.80 -10.65 5.20
N ILE A 385 -4.46 -9.40 5.47
CA ILE A 385 -5.29 -8.49 6.24
C ILE A 385 -6.27 -7.78 5.30
N TYR A 386 -5.75 -7.15 4.25
CA TYR A 386 -6.53 -6.50 3.20
C TYR A 386 -5.73 -6.34 1.90
N GLY A 387 -6.38 -6.59 0.76
CA GLY A 387 -5.78 -6.46 -0.57
C GLY A 387 -4.51 -7.30 -0.72
N MET A 388 -3.36 -6.63 -0.84
CA MET A 388 -2.03 -7.24 -0.96
C MET A 388 -1.21 -7.22 0.35
N SER A 389 -1.80 -6.77 1.44
CA SER A 389 -1.11 -6.62 2.72
C SER A 389 -1.14 -7.92 3.51
N PHE A 390 -0.07 -8.72 3.37
CA PHE A 390 0.14 -9.92 4.15
C PHE A 390 0.95 -9.62 5.43
N SER A 391 0.65 -10.30 6.52
CA SER A 391 1.52 -10.42 7.68
C SER A 391 2.17 -11.80 7.70
N LEU A 392 3.41 -11.89 8.17
CA LEU A 392 4.18 -13.12 8.31
C LEU A 392 4.34 -13.47 9.79
N SER A 393 3.95 -14.67 10.16
CA SER A 393 4.26 -15.24 11.47
C SER A 393 4.76 -16.67 11.34
N SER A 394 5.37 -17.20 12.39
CA SER A 394 5.86 -18.58 12.41
C SER A 394 5.42 -19.27 13.69
N ARG A 395 5.04 -20.54 13.61
CA ARG A 395 4.66 -21.36 14.77
C ARG A 395 5.02 -22.84 14.56
N PRO A 396 5.00 -23.68 15.61
CA PRO A 396 5.06 -25.14 15.46
C PRO A 396 3.90 -25.67 14.60
N THR A 397 4.10 -26.81 13.97
CA THR A 397 3.04 -27.49 13.20
C THR A 397 1.87 -27.88 14.09
N SER A 398 0.66 -27.68 13.58
CA SER A 398 -0.60 -27.96 14.29
C SER A 398 -1.30 -29.16 13.66
N THR A 399 -1.70 -30.12 14.49
CA THR A 399 -2.50 -31.28 14.10
C THR A 399 -4.00 -31.05 14.26
N GLU A 400 -4.41 -29.90 14.80
CA GLU A 400 -5.81 -29.60 15.08
C GLU A 400 -6.63 -29.43 13.79
N PRO A 401 -7.87 -29.95 13.76
CA PRO A 401 -8.81 -29.70 12.68
C PRO A 401 -8.99 -28.21 12.39
N LEU A 402 -9.05 -27.88 11.11
CA LEU A 402 -9.31 -26.54 10.66
C LEU A 402 -10.75 -26.14 11.01
N GLN A 403 -10.88 -25.01 11.71
CA GLN A 403 -12.19 -24.49 12.12
C GLN A 403 -12.94 -23.86 10.94
N THR A 404 -14.26 -24.02 10.98
CA THR A 404 -15.24 -23.48 10.03
C THR A 404 -15.44 -21.97 10.32
N LEU A 405 -16.14 -21.25 9.43
CA LEU A 405 -16.36 -19.82 9.60
C LEU A 405 -17.19 -19.55 10.86
N ASP A 406 -16.56 -18.92 11.85
CA ASP A 406 -17.28 -18.38 13.00
C ASP A 406 -17.96 -17.03 12.66
N ALA A 407 -18.73 -16.50 13.61
CA ALA A 407 -19.45 -15.25 13.44
C ALA A 407 -18.55 -14.02 13.21
N TYR A 408 -17.32 -14.02 13.73
CA TYR A 408 -16.35 -12.95 13.48
C TYR A 408 -15.85 -13.03 12.04
N VAL A 409 -15.46 -14.22 11.61
CA VAL A 409 -14.91 -14.42 10.27
C VAL A 409 -15.96 -14.17 9.20
N ASP A 410 -17.22 -14.55 9.41
CA ASP A 410 -18.32 -14.21 8.50
C ASP A 410 -18.43 -12.68 8.29
N LYS A 411 -18.27 -11.87 9.33
CA LYS A 411 -18.21 -10.40 9.20
C LYS A 411 -17.02 -9.95 8.35
N VAL A 412 -15.83 -10.51 8.57
CA VAL A 412 -14.63 -10.19 7.76
C VAL A 412 -14.86 -10.54 6.28
N VAL A 413 -15.42 -11.72 6.00
CA VAL A 413 -15.73 -12.17 4.63
C VAL A 413 -16.74 -11.23 3.96
N ARG A 414 -17.81 -10.83 4.67
CA ARG A 414 -18.80 -9.89 4.15
C ARG A 414 -18.20 -8.51 3.85
N SER A 415 -17.33 -7.99 4.71
CA SER A 415 -16.62 -6.73 4.44
C SER A 415 -15.75 -6.83 3.19
N ARG A 416 -15.02 -7.93 3.01
CA ARG A 416 -14.18 -8.18 1.82
C ARG A 416 -15.00 -8.29 0.53
N GLN A 417 -16.14 -8.98 0.58
CA GLN A 417 -17.09 -9.05 -0.55
C GLN A 417 -17.57 -7.66 -0.99
N ARG A 418 -17.61 -6.70 -0.07
CA ARG A 418 -17.99 -5.29 -0.32
C ARG A 418 -16.79 -4.40 -0.68
N GLY A 419 -15.58 -4.94 -0.77
CA GLY A 419 -14.37 -4.16 -1.03
C GLY A 419 -13.99 -3.24 0.14
N THR A 420 -14.30 -3.64 1.38
CA THR A 420 -14.02 -2.86 2.60
C THR A 420 -13.21 -3.67 3.59
N THR A 421 -12.51 -3.00 4.51
CA THR A 421 -11.80 -3.69 5.61
C THR A 421 -12.67 -3.72 6.84
N TYR A 422 -12.76 -4.88 7.50
CA TYR A 422 -13.49 -5.00 8.76
C TYR A 422 -12.75 -4.23 9.88
N PRO A 423 -13.43 -3.45 10.75
CA PRO A 423 -12.79 -2.59 11.76
C PRO A 423 -11.68 -3.25 12.57
N TYR A 424 -11.94 -4.45 13.11
CA TYR A 424 -10.96 -5.12 13.96
C TYR A 424 -9.76 -5.70 13.18
N GLU A 425 -9.89 -5.92 11.88
CA GLU A 425 -8.75 -6.28 11.02
C GLU A 425 -7.82 -5.08 10.80
N LEU A 426 -8.37 -3.86 10.72
CA LEU A 426 -7.58 -2.62 10.70
C LEU A 426 -6.81 -2.46 12.01
N VAL A 427 -7.47 -2.68 13.16
CA VAL A 427 -6.79 -2.64 14.47
C VAL A 427 -5.62 -3.62 14.50
N LYS A 428 -5.83 -4.88 14.12
CA LYS A 428 -4.75 -5.90 14.05
C LYS A 428 -3.59 -5.48 13.15
N MET A 429 -3.89 -4.81 12.03
CA MET A 429 -2.87 -4.30 11.09
C MET A 429 -1.97 -3.28 11.76
N ILE A 430 -2.55 -2.31 12.47
CA ILE A 430 -1.82 -1.15 13.00
C ILE A 430 -1.31 -1.36 14.44
N THR A 431 -1.68 -2.45 15.12
CA THR A 431 -1.15 -2.79 16.46
C THR A 431 -0.08 -3.89 16.46
N ARG A 432 0.20 -4.51 15.30
CA ARG A 432 1.10 -5.68 15.09
C ARG A 432 0.59 -7.00 15.67
N ASN A 433 -0.25 -7.69 14.91
CA ASN A 433 -0.31 -9.16 14.99
C ASN A 433 0.68 -9.77 13.97
N GLY A 434 1.98 -9.86 14.30
CA GLY A 434 3.01 -10.53 13.46
C GLY A 434 4.04 -9.60 12.81
N TYR A 435 4.93 -10.17 11.96
CA TYR A 435 5.91 -9.43 11.16
C TYR A 435 5.27 -8.98 9.83
N PRO A 436 4.94 -7.69 9.62
CA PRO A 436 4.27 -7.24 8.40
C PRO A 436 5.13 -7.49 7.16
N VAL A 437 4.54 -8.00 6.08
CA VAL A 437 5.30 -8.27 4.87
C VAL A 437 5.69 -6.95 4.20
N THR A 438 4.85 -5.91 4.19
CA THR A 438 5.12 -4.50 3.78
C THR A 438 5.78 -3.67 4.90
N ASP A 439 6.14 -2.40 4.65
CA ASP A 439 6.89 -1.56 5.61
C ASP A 439 6.30 -1.60 7.02
N ALA A 440 7.17 -1.71 8.02
CA ALA A 440 6.74 -2.11 9.35
C ALA A 440 5.91 -1.01 10.00
N PHE A 441 4.62 -1.27 10.25
CA PHE A 441 3.86 -0.45 11.18
C PHE A 441 4.50 -0.52 12.57
N PRO A 442 4.48 0.57 13.35
CA PRO A 442 4.94 0.58 14.73
C PRO A 442 4.16 -0.42 15.59
N ARG A 443 4.70 -0.80 16.76
CA ARG A 443 3.89 -1.50 17.77
C ARG A 443 2.73 -0.59 18.18
N GLY A 444 1.57 -1.16 18.42
CA GLY A 444 0.44 -0.39 18.93
C GLY A 444 -0.38 -1.13 19.96
N GLU A 445 -1.18 -0.36 20.68
CA GLU A 445 -2.11 -0.82 21.71
C GLU A 445 -3.46 -0.16 21.48
N PHE A 446 -4.53 -0.94 21.54
CA PHE A 446 -5.90 -0.46 21.34
C PHE A 446 -6.75 -0.84 22.55
N GLU A 447 -7.45 0.16 23.08
CA GLU A 447 -8.49 -0.01 24.09
C GLU A 447 -9.81 0.47 23.51
N GLU A 448 -10.77 -0.45 23.38
CA GLU A 448 -12.10 -0.18 22.86
C GLU A 448 -13.01 0.44 23.94
N TYR A 449 -13.80 1.42 23.53
CA TYR A 449 -14.84 2.04 24.35
C TYR A 449 -16.20 1.90 23.67
N ASP A 450 -17.26 1.93 24.46
CA ASP A 450 -18.66 1.92 23.99
C ASP A 450 -19.50 2.82 24.89
N ILE A 451 -20.79 2.92 24.59
CA ILE A 451 -21.74 3.71 25.38
C ILE A 451 -22.80 2.82 26.04
N GLU A 452 -23.16 3.16 27.26
CA GLU A 452 -24.35 2.67 27.95
C GLU A 452 -25.38 3.80 28.01
N ILE A 453 -26.64 3.50 27.66
CA ILE A 453 -27.74 4.47 27.71
C ILE A 453 -28.60 4.10 28.92
N ALA A 454 -28.70 5.02 29.88
CA ALA A 454 -29.60 4.85 31.03
C ALA A 454 -31.06 5.14 30.63
N ASP A 455 -32.02 4.66 31.43
CA ASP A 455 -33.47 4.81 31.17
C ASP A 455 -33.91 6.27 31.00
N ALA A 456 -33.17 7.23 31.57
CA ALA A 456 -33.41 8.66 31.43
C ALA A 456 -32.84 9.29 30.14
N GLY A 457 -32.27 8.49 29.22
CA GLY A 457 -31.67 8.95 27.96
C GLY A 457 -30.25 9.54 28.10
N THR A 458 -29.70 9.54 29.33
CA THR A 458 -28.31 9.96 29.59
C THR A 458 -27.34 8.86 29.15
N GLN A 459 -26.30 9.24 28.42
CA GLN A 459 -25.26 8.33 27.95
C GLN A 459 -24.04 8.34 28.86
N LYS A 460 -23.45 7.17 29.09
CA LYS A 460 -22.21 6.99 29.83
C LYS A 460 -21.19 6.28 28.95
N LEU A 461 -19.99 6.83 28.87
CA LEU A 461 -18.85 6.19 28.22
C LEU A 461 -18.29 5.06 29.10
N VAL A 462 -18.08 3.87 28.52
CA VAL A 462 -17.54 2.70 29.22
C VAL A 462 -16.41 2.04 28.43
N SER A 463 -15.33 1.65 29.10
CA SER A 463 -14.31 0.78 28.49
C SER A 463 -14.87 -0.63 28.40
N VAL A 464 -14.77 -1.24 27.22
CA VAL A 464 -15.20 -2.63 26.96
C VAL A 464 -14.02 -3.58 26.86
N LYS A 465 -12.93 -3.25 27.55
CA LYS A 465 -11.71 -4.07 27.62
C LYS A 465 -12.05 -5.52 27.96
N GLY A 466 -11.60 -6.45 27.12
CA GLY A 466 -11.87 -7.88 27.24
C GLY A 466 -13.04 -8.38 26.39
N ARG A 467 -13.85 -7.50 25.79
CA ARG A 467 -14.84 -7.88 24.77
C ARG A 467 -14.14 -8.52 23.57
N PRO A 468 -14.52 -9.75 23.15
CA PRO A 468 -14.01 -10.34 21.92
C PRO A 468 -14.34 -9.47 20.71
N TYR A 469 -13.39 -9.33 19.79
CA TYR A 469 -13.60 -8.58 18.55
C TYR A 469 -14.81 -9.10 17.76
N GLY A 470 -15.52 -8.19 17.10
CA GLY A 470 -16.74 -8.45 16.34
C GLY A 470 -18.02 -8.57 17.16
N LYS A 471 -17.96 -8.31 18.48
CA LYS A 471 -19.13 -8.22 19.37
C LYS A 471 -19.61 -6.78 19.62
N ASN A 472 -19.24 -5.84 18.76
CA ASN A 472 -19.79 -4.49 18.73
C ASN A 472 -21.32 -4.51 18.57
N THR A 473 -22.01 -3.63 19.29
CA THR A 473 -23.48 -3.55 19.31
C THR A 473 -24.05 -2.60 18.27
N GLY A 474 -23.24 -1.67 17.75
CA GLY A 474 -23.63 -0.75 16.68
C GLY A 474 -22.62 -0.75 15.53
N ASN A 475 -22.89 0.02 14.49
CA ASN A 475 -22.05 0.08 13.29
C ASN A 475 -20.82 0.99 13.43
N ILE A 476 -20.52 1.46 14.64
CA ILE A 476 -19.35 2.26 14.96
C ILE A 476 -18.58 1.59 16.08
N VAL A 477 -17.29 1.35 15.84
CA VAL A 477 -16.32 0.94 16.85
C VAL A 477 -15.41 2.13 17.11
N PHE A 478 -15.21 2.51 18.36
CA PHE A 478 -14.27 3.57 18.70
C PHE A 478 -13.48 3.22 19.94
N GLY A 479 -12.34 3.90 20.10
CA GLY A 479 -11.49 3.67 21.25
C GLY A 479 -10.20 4.46 21.19
N ILE A 480 -9.33 4.23 22.16
CA ILE A 480 -8.04 4.88 22.24
C ILE A 480 -7.02 3.94 21.64
N ILE A 481 -6.22 4.46 20.71
CA ILE A 481 -5.11 3.73 20.12
C ILE A 481 -3.81 4.49 20.32
N ASN A 482 -2.76 3.77 20.69
CA ASN A 482 -1.41 4.30 20.89
C ASN A 482 -0.42 3.55 20.01
N ASN A 483 0.41 4.26 19.23
CA ASN A 483 1.45 3.67 18.39
C ASN A 483 2.83 4.23 18.72
N TYR A 484 3.81 3.34 18.92
CA TYR A 484 5.13 3.70 19.43
C TYR A 484 6.17 3.83 18.32
N PHE A 485 6.78 5.01 18.22
CA PHE A 485 7.85 5.30 17.27
C PHE A 485 9.13 5.69 18.01
N VAL A 486 10.29 5.53 17.35
CA VAL A 486 11.59 5.95 17.93
C VAL A 486 11.59 7.44 18.26
N SER A 487 11.03 8.28 17.39
CA SER A 487 10.91 9.74 17.63
C SER A 487 9.83 10.11 18.65
N HIS A 488 8.92 9.19 18.98
CA HIS A 488 7.80 9.39 19.90
C HIS A 488 7.72 8.18 20.86
N PRO A 489 8.66 8.06 21.82
CA PRO A 489 8.73 6.89 22.70
C PRO A 489 7.52 6.76 23.64
N GLY A 490 6.85 7.87 23.98
CA GLY A 490 5.57 7.87 24.70
C GLY A 490 4.37 7.42 23.85
N GLY A 491 4.59 7.27 22.55
CA GLY A 491 3.60 6.89 21.56
C GLY A 491 2.76 8.07 21.05
N ILE A 492 2.14 7.85 19.89
CA ILE A 492 1.14 8.73 19.28
C ILE A 492 -0.24 8.20 19.68
N ARG A 493 -0.86 8.90 20.63
CA ARG A 493 -2.17 8.56 21.20
C ARG A 493 -3.27 9.38 20.52
N ARG A 494 -4.33 8.71 20.07
CA ARG A 494 -5.50 9.31 19.42
C ARG A 494 -6.76 8.49 19.69
N VAL A 495 -7.92 9.11 19.52
CA VAL A 495 -9.19 8.38 19.43
C VAL A 495 -9.36 7.89 18.00
N ILE A 496 -9.59 6.60 17.80
CA ILE A 496 -9.91 6.04 16.49
C ILE A 496 -11.41 5.74 16.40
N ILE A 497 -12.02 6.07 15.27
CA ILE A 497 -13.42 5.79 14.92
C ILE A 497 -13.43 4.95 13.66
N LEU A 498 -14.08 3.79 13.71
CA LEU A 498 -14.12 2.80 12.63
C LEU A 498 -15.58 2.44 12.32
N SER A 499 -15.97 2.53 11.05
CA SER A 499 -17.29 2.09 10.61
C SER A 499 -17.34 0.60 10.30
N ASP A 500 -18.27 -0.12 10.92
CA ASP A 500 -18.62 -1.50 10.59
C ASP A 500 -19.67 -1.50 9.47
N SER A 501 -19.21 -1.77 8.25
CA SER A 501 -20.08 -1.81 7.07
C SER A 501 -20.91 -3.08 6.95
N THR A 502 -20.79 -4.06 7.87
CA THR A 502 -21.40 -5.40 7.71
C THR A 502 -22.92 -5.40 7.85
N THR A 503 -23.45 -4.49 8.67
CA THR A 503 -24.89 -4.26 8.85
C THR A 503 -25.29 -2.95 8.19
N ASP A 504 -26.38 -2.96 7.43
CA ASP A 504 -27.00 -1.80 6.74
C ASP A 504 -26.00 -0.86 6.03
N LEU A 505 -24.88 -1.41 5.54
CA LEU A 505 -23.80 -0.67 4.88
C LEU A 505 -23.28 0.53 5.69
N GLY A 506 -23.29 0.44 7.03
CA GLY A 506 -22.85 1.53 7.90
C GLY A 506 -23.77 2.75 7.85
N SER A 507 -25.08 2.53 7.68
CA SER A 507 -26.07 3.59 7.78
C SER A 507 -26.03 4.28 9.14
N LEU A 508 -26.39 5.56 9.15
CA LEU A 508 -26.29 6.44 10.31
C LEU A 508 -27.67 6.60 10.95
N ALA A 509 -27.82 6.05 12.15
CA ALA A 509 -28.96 6.27 13.01
C ALA A 509 -28.50 6.86 14.36
N GLU A 510 -29.44 7.02 15.29
CA GLU A 510 -29.16 7.50 16.66
C GLU A 510 -27.96 6.80 17.32
N GLN A 511 -27.92 5.48 17.24
CA GLN A 511 -26.91 4.67 17.94
C GLN A 511 -25.49 4.90 17.41
N GLU A 512 -25.33 5.09 16.10
CA GLU A 512 -24.06 5.42 15.46
C GLU A 512 -23.64 6.86 15.79
N CYS A 513 -24.57 7.80 15.68
CA CYS A 513 -24.35 9.22 15.98
C CYS A 513 -23.90 9.45 17.43
N ARG A 514 -24.55 8.80 18.39
CA ARG A 514 -24.16 8.87 19.82
C ARG A 514 -22.73 8.38 20.06
N ARG A 515 -22.30 7.30 19.38
CA ARG A 515 -20.93 6.76 19.51
C ARG A 515 -19.90 7.69 18.90
N ILE A 516 -20.18 8.29 17.75
CA ILE A 516 -19.31 9.29 17.14
C ILE A 516 -19.17 10.49 18.08
N ASN A 517 -20.28 11.01 18.62
CA ASN A 517 -20.25 12.12 19.57
C ASN A 517 -19.45 11.77 20.84
N ALA A 518 -19.66 10.57 21.40
CA ALA A 518 -18.91 10.10 22.56
C ALA A 518 -17.40 9.95 22.28
N ALA A 519 -17.03 9.57 21.05
CA ALA A 519 -15.63 9.51 20.62
C ALA A 519 -15.00 10.92 20.53
N LEU A 520 -15.74 11.91 20.02
CA LEU A 520 -15.30 13.31 19.99
C LEU A 520 -15.16 13.89 21.40
N ASP A 521 -16.12 13.60 22.28
CA ASP A 521 -16.07 13.99 23.70
C ASP A 521 -14.87 13.37 24.43
N LEU A 522 -14.58 12.09 24.16
CA LEU A 522 -13.40 11.42 24.69
C LEU A 522 -12.11 12.09 24.19
N ALA A 523 -12.02 12.40 22.89
CA ALA A 523 -10.85 13.05 22.30
C ALA A 523 -10.62 14.44 22.90
N GLU A 524 -11.68 15.24 23.03
CA GLU A 524 -11.63 16.57 23.63
C GLU A 524 -11.20 16.51 25.10
N SER A 525 -11.76 15.60 25.89
CA SER A 525 -11.41 15.44 27.31
C SER A 525 -9.95 15.05 27.54
N LEU A 526 -9.34 14.37 26.57
CA LEU A 526 -7.95 13.91 26.63
C LEU A 526 -6.99 14.87 25.90
N GLY A 527 -7.49 15.85 25.17
CA GLY A 527 -6.68 16.74 24.32
C GLY A 527 -5.91 15.99 23.23
N ILE A 528 -6.46 14.91 22.68
CA ILE A 528 -5.81 14.09 21.64
C ILE A 528 -6.59 14.15 20.31
N PRO A 529 -5.92 13.97 19.15
CA PRO A 529 -6.59 14.02 17.86
C PRO A 529 -7.54 12.83 17.66
N VAL A 530 -8.41 12.97 16.66
CA VAL A 530 -9.32 11.92 16.18
C VAL A 530 -8.81 11.39 14.85
N GLU A 531 -8.83 10.07 14.72
CA GLU A 531 -8.58 9.34 13.49
C GLU A 531 -9.87 8.62 13.08
N TRP A 532 -10.38 8.89 11.89
CA TRP A 532 -11.66 8.34 11.44
C TRP A 532 -11.51 7.62 10.10
N LEU A 533 -11.94 6.35 10.08
CA LEU A 533 -12.09 5.55 8.86
C LEU A 533 -13.58 5.31 8.57
N PRO A 534 -14.28 6.32 8.03
CA PRO A 534 -15.69 6.23 7.76
C PRO A 534 -16.00 5.34 6.55
N ILE A 535 -17.07 4.57 6.69
CA ILE A 535 -17.78 3.88 5.61
C ILE A 535 -19.26 4.03 5.91
N SER A 536 -20.02 4.65 5.00
CA SER A 536 -21.43 4.92 5.25
C SER A 536 -22.26 5.05 3.98
N ALA A 537 -23.43 4.42 4.00
CA ALA A 537 -24.51 4.62 3.02
C ALA A 537 -25.35 5.89 3.27
N GLY A 538 -25.02 6.70 4.28
CA GLY A 538 -25.77 7.89 4.67
C GLY A 538 -26.72 7.63 5.84
N ALA A 539 -27.68 8.54 6.05
CA ALA A 539 -28.70 8.37 7.10
C ALA A 539 -29.52 7.09 6.86
N ARG A 540 -29.86 6.38 7.93
CA ARG A 540 -30.68 5.17 7.84
C ARG A 540 -32.08 5.53 7.34
N ILE A 541 -32.52 4.80 6.31
CA ILE A 541 -33.85 4.90 5.72
C ILE A 541 -34.58 3.59 6.02
N ASP A 542 -35.71 3.68 6.69
CA ASP A 542 -36.56 2.55 7.06
C ASP A 542 -38.02 2.89 6.73
N MET A 543 -38.90 1.89 6.66
CA MET A 543 -40.32 2.14 6.44
C MET A 543 -40.99 2.80 7.65
N GLU A 544 -40.42 2.61 8.83
CA GLU A 544 -40.98 3.09 10.10
C GLU A 544 -40.16 4.22 10.75
N SER A 545 -38.98 4.57 10.21
CA SER A 545 -38.09 5.62 10.73
C SER A 545 -37.32 6.36 9.62
N GLY A 546 -36.99 7.63 9.83
CA GLY A 546 -36.16 8.38 8.88
C GLY A 546 -35.77 9.80 9.31
N THR A 547 -36.74 10.66 9.63
CA THR A 547 -36.47 12.07 9.97
C THR A 547 -35.71 12.23 11.29
N GLU A 548 -36.02 11.39 12.27
CA GLU A 548 -35.27 11.30 13.52
C GLU A 548 -33.79 10.92 13.29
N ASN A 549 -33.50 10.08 12.28
CA ASN A 549 -32.12 9.76 11.92
C ASN A 549 -31.43 10.99 11.32
N LEU A 550 -32.14 11.80 10.53
CA LEU A 550 -31.60 13.07 10.02
C LEU A 550 -31.28 14.05 11.16
N ASP A 551 -32.15 14.18 12.16
CA ASP A 551 -31.89 15.03 13.33
C ASP A 551 -30.65 14.56 14.11
N TRP A 552 -30.48 13.25 14.27
CA TRP A 552 -29.26 12.69 14.86
C TRP A 552 -28.01 12.94 14.02
N THR A 553 -28.13 12.89 12.69
CA THR A 553 -26.99 13.24 11.84
C THR A 553 -26.64 14.72 11.92
N ALA A 554 -27.64 15.60 12.08
CA ALA A 554 -27.44 17.03 12.30
C ALA A 554 -26.83 17.31 13.69
N CYS A 555 -27.23 16.56 14.72
CA CYS A 555 -26.61 16.62 16.05
C CYS A 555 -25.11 16.30 15.99
N THR A 556 -24.73 15.25 15.25
CA THR A 556 -23.32 14.88 15.04
C THR A 556 -22.56 15.92 14.23
N LEU A 557 -23.18 16.45 13.17
CA LEU A 557 -22.62 17.55 12.39
C LEU A 557 -22.28 18.76 13.27
N ARG A 558 -23.22 19.18 14.12
CA ARG A 558 -22.99 20.26 15.09
C ARG A 558 -21.80 19.96 16.00
N ARG A 559 -21.71 18.73 16.53
CA ARG A 559 -20.61 18.34 17.42
C ARG A 559 -19.24 18.38 16.73
N ILE A 560 -19.16 17.95 15.46
CA ILE A 560 -17.95 18.04 14.63
C ILE A 560 -17.54 19.51 14.42
N ILE A 561 -18.51 20.38 14.13
CA ILE A 561 -18.25 21.82 13.96
C ILE A 561 -17.71 22.41 15.26
N GLU A 562 -18.37 22.18 16.40
CA GLU A 562 -17.91 22.66 17.70
C GLU A 562 -16.50 22.12 18.04
N PHE A 563 -16.24 20.83 17.79
CA PHE A 563 -14.93 20.21 18.01
C PHE A 563 -13.82 20.88 17.18
N THR A 564 -14.05 21.04 15.87
CA THR A 564 -13.02 21.59 14.96
C THR A 564 -12.83 23.09 15.12
N GLN A 565 -13.89 23.86 15.41
CA GLN A 565 -13.78 25.29 15.71
C GLN A 565 -13.05 25.57 17.02
N ASN A 566 -13.12 24.65 17.99
CA ASN A 566 -12.33 24.68 19.22
C ASN A 566 -10.87 24.21 19.03
N GLY A 567 -10.44 23.97 17.77
CA GLY A 567 -9.08 23.55 17.44
C GLY A 567 -8.84 22.04 17.47
N GLY A 568 -9.90 21.24 17.66
CA GLY A 568 -9.85 19.79 17.56
C GLY A 568 -9.46 19.32 16.15
N GLU A 569 -8.62 18.30 16.09
CA GLU A 569 -8.13 17.71 14.84
C GLU A 569 -8.84 16.39 14.56
N ILE A 570 -9.41 16.27 13.35
CA ILE A 570 -9.98 15.02 12.85
C ILE A 570 -9.27 14.65 11.55
N ASN A 571 -8.47 13.59 11.57
CA ASN A 571 -7.83 13.02 10.39
C ASN A 571 -8.69 11.91 9.82
N ILE A 572 -8.90 11.92 8.50
CA ILE A 572 -9.84 11.00 7.84
C ILE A 572 -9.12 10.18 6.77
N ILE A 573 -9.29 8.86 6.83
CA ILE A 573 -8.94 7.95 5.74
C ILE A 573 -10.24 7.42 5.11
N VAL A 574 -10.51 7.83 3.88
CA VAL A 574 -11.63 7.28 3.09
C VAL A 574 -11.11 6.09 2.29
N GLY A 575 -11.43 4.89 2.79
CA GLY A 575 -11.08 3.61 2.17
C GLY A 575 -12.25 2.90 1.47
N GLY A 576 -13.41 3.55 1.37
CA GLY A 576 -14.64 2.97 0.86
C GLY A 576 -15.64 4.03 0.41
N ILE A 577 -16.93 3.69 0.45
CA ILE A 577 -18.03 4.57 0.03
C ILE A 577 -18.51 5.39 1.22
N ASN A 578 -18.58 6.71 1.05
CA ASN A 578 -19.23 7.65 1.96
C ASN A 578 -20.32 8.42 1.22
N VAL A 579 -21.54 8.43 1.77
CA VAL A 579 -22.71 9.08 1.17
C VAL A 579 -23.36 10.06 2.14
N GLY A 580 -23.91 11.15 1.61
CA GLY A 580 -24.80 12.05 2.34
C GLY A 580 -24.11 12.70 3.55
N ALA A 581 -24.71 12.52 4.73
CA ALA A 581 -24.23 13.13 5.99
C ALA A 581 -22.74 12.86 6.25
N GLN A 582 -22.25 11.64 6.00
CA GLN A 582 -20.83 11.32 6.20
C GLN A 582 -19.91 12.16 5.30
N SER A 583 -20.29 12.45 4.06
CA SER A 583 -19.50 13.30 3.17
C SER A 583 -19.45 14.75 3.67
N TYR A 584 -20.54 15.27 4.23
CA TYR A 584 -20.56 16.58 4.90
C TYR A 584 -19.72 16.59 6.17
N TRP A 585 -19.77 15.54 6.97
CA TRP A 585 -18.93 15.39 8.16
C TRP A 585 -17.45 15.37 7.80
N ASN A 586 -17.08 14.66 6.73
CA ASN A 586 -15.71 14.67 6.22
C ASN A 586 -15.27 16.08 5.80
N ALA A 587 -16.19 16.83 5.20
CA ALA A 587 -15.94 18.22 4.85
C ALA A 587 -15.70 19.08 6.08
N GLU A 588 -16.63 19.12 7.04
CA GLU A 588 -16.49 19.88 8.30
C GLU A 588 -15.27 19.49 9.13
N ALA A 589 -14.80 18.25 8.99
CA ALA A 589 -13.59 17.77 9.63
C ALA A 589 -12.27 18.26 8.98
N THR A 590 -12.23 18.46 7.65
CA THR A 590 -10.94 18.54 6.90
C THR A 590 -10.88 19.49 5.70
N MET A 591 -12.02 20.02 5.23
CA MET A 591 -12.10 20.75 3.96
C MET A 591 -12.24 22.27 4.14
N LEU A 592 -12.91 22.71 5.22
CA LEU A 592 -13.19 24.13 5.45
C LEU A 592 -11.95 24.87 5.95
N MET A 593 -11.97 26.20 5.86
CA MET A 593 -10.80 27.06 6.11
C MET A 593 -10.19 26.88 7.50
N HIS A 594 -10.99 26.63 8.53
CA HIS A 594 -10.52 26.52 9.93
C HIS A 594 -9.96 25.13 10.27
N THR A 595 -10.14 24.14 9.41
CA THR A 595 -9.86 22.73 9.73
C THR A 595 -8.36 22.41 9.72
N ARG A 596 -7.91 21.61 10.69
CA ARG A 596 -6.49 21.19 10.83
C ARG A 596 -6.20 19.83 10.18
N GLY A 597 -7.19 18.96 10.19
CA GLY A 597 -7.04 17.56 9.81
C GLY A 597 -6.66 17.33 8.35
N VAL A 598 -6.12 16.15 8.09
CA VAL A 598 -5.81 15.65 6.75
C VAL A 598 -6.89 14.68 6.29
N LEU A 599 -7.26 14.76 5.00
CA LEU A 599 -8.12 13.78 4.35
C LEU A 599 -7.32 13.02 3.29
N ILE A 600 -7.23 11.70 3.49
CA ILE A 600 -6.51 10.75 2.64
C ILE A 600 -7.55 9.85 1.98
N MET A 601 -7.51 9.70 0.66
CA MET A 601 -8.42 8.81 -0.08
C MET A 601 -7.66 7.71 -0.82
N THR A 602 -8.15 6.47 -0.72
CA THR A 602 -7.69 5.38 -1.59
C THR A 602 -8.26 5.52 -3.01
N GLU A 603 -7.65 4.88 -4.00
CA GLU A 603 -8.10 4.99 -5.40
C GLU A 603 -9.53 4.49 -5.62
N ASP A 604 -9.93 3.44 -4.90
CA ASP A 604 -11.26 2.82 -5.03
C ASP A 604 -12.33 3.46 -4.12
N ALA A 605 -11.98 4.51 -3.38
CA ALA A 605 -12.89 5.19 -2.48
C ALA A 605 -13.76 6.23 -3.21
N SER A 606 -14.92 6.55 -2.64
CA SER A 606 -15.79 7.62 -3.14
C SER A 606 -16.45 8.40 -2.01
N MET A 607 -16.53 9.72 -2.16
CA MET A 607 -17.34 10.61 -1.34
C MET A 607 -18.44 11.22 -2.19
N LEU A 608 -19.68 10.98 -1.79
CA LEU A 608 -20.87 11.29 -2.58
C LEU A 608 -21.90 12.02 -1.72
N LEU A 609 -22.75 12.83 -2.36
CA LEU A 609 -23.97 13.32 -1.74
C LEU A 609 -25.11 12.30 -1.96
N THR A 610 -25.21 11.77 -3.17
CA THR A 610 -26.21 10.81 -3.60
C THR A 610 -25.54 9.72 -4.44
N GLY A 611 -25.89 8.45 -4.20
CA GLY A 611 -25.35 7.33 -4.97
C GLY A 611 -25.79 7.34 -6.44
N LYS A 612 -24.97 6.76 -7.33
CA LYS A 612 -25.20 6.71 -8.80
C LYS A 612 -26.65 6.38 -9.19
N LYS A 613 -27.17 5.25 -8.72
CA LYS A 613 -28.52 4.77 -9.10
C LYS A 613 -29.63 5.74 -8.72
N ALA A 614 -29.49 6.44 -7.59
CA ALA A 614 -30.47 7.42 -7.14
C ALA A 614 -30.41 8.70 -7.99
N LEU A 615 -29.23 9.12 -8.43
CA LEU A 615 -29.06 10.25 -9.36
C LEU A 615 -29.65 9.95 -10.74
N GLU A 616 -29.44 8.74 -11.27
CA GLU A 616 -30.04 8.33 -12.54
C GLU A 616 -31.58 8.32 -12.45
N PHE A 617 -32.12 7.84 -11.32
CA PHE A 617 -33.56 7.85 -11.09
C PHE A 617 -34.14 9.28 -10.99
N SER A 618 -33.38 10.24 -10.47
CA SER A 618 -33.79 11.66 -10.44
C SER A 618 -33.58 12.39 -11.77
N GLY A 619 -33.15 11.69 -12.83
CA GLY A 619 -32.86 12.29 -14.14
C GLY A 619 -31.63 13.20 -14.14
N SER A 620 -30.75 13.08 -13.14
CA SER A 620 -29.52 13.85 -13.03
C SER A 620 -28.38 13.21 -13.82
N VAL A 621 -27.37 14.02 -14.17
CA VAL A 621 -26.16 13.54 -14.84
C VAL A 621 -25.35 12.69 -13.86
N SER A 622 -24.98 11.49 -14.29
CA SER A 622 -24.21 10.51 -13.52
C SER A 622 -22.94 10.10 -14.27
N ALA A 623 -22.05 9.38 -13.60
CA ALA A 623 -20.88 8.74 -14.18
C ALA A 623 -21.08 7.21 -14.33
N GLU A 624 -20.05 6.52 -14.81
CA GLU A 624 -20.05 5.07 -14.99
C GLU A 624 -20.26 4.30 -13.68
N ASP A 625 -19.74 4.82 -12.57
CA ASP A 625 -19.83 4.26 -11.24
C ASP A 625 -19.73 5.37 -10.17
N ASN A 626 -19.79 4.97 -8.89
CA ASN A 626 -19.65 5.88 -7.75
C ASN A 626 -18.26 6.57 -7.70
N VAL A 627 -17.20 5.90 -8.18
CA VAL A 627 -15.84 6.44 -8.22
C VAL A 627 -15.74 7.53 -9.30
N GLY A 628 -16.46 7.40 -10.40
CA GLY A 628 -16.57 8.43 -11.44
C GLY A 628 -17.21 9.72 -10.95
N ILE A 629 -18.11 9.65 -9.95
CA ILE A 629 -18.80 10.81 -9.37
C ILE A 629 -18.00 11.45 -8.22
N GLY A 630 -17.43 10.62 -7.33
CA GLY A 630 -16.87 11.08 -6.06
C GLY A 630 -15.47 10.57 -5.74
N GLY A 631 -14.77 10.00 -6.71
CA GLY A 631 -13.47 9.37 -6.53
C GLY A 631 -12.31 10.35 -6.44
N ALA A 632 -11.20 9.88 -5.86
CA ALA A 632 -10.02 10.69 -5.60
C ALA A 632 -9.38 11.23 -6.89
N LYS A 633 -9.10 10.36 -7.87
CA LYS A 633 -8.31 10.69 -9.07
C LYS A 633 -8.95 11.75 -9.97
N ARG A 634 -10.27 11.69 -10.17
CA ARG A 634 -10.98 12.55 -11.12
C ARG A 634 -11.57 13.80 -10.47
N ILE A 635 -11.98 13.72 -9.21
CA ILE A 635 -12.80 14.75 -8.57
C ILE A 635 -12.12 15.29 -7.31
N MET A 636 -11.93 14.45 -6.29
CA MET A 636 -11.60 14.93 -4.94
C MET A 636 -10.15 15.39 -4.77
N ALA A 637 -9.17 14.78 -5.45
CA ALA A 637 -7.80 15.27 -5.41
C ALA A 637 -7.61 16.54 -6.28
N PRO A 638 -8.12 16.58 -7.53
CA PRO A 638 -8.10 17.80 -8.35
C PRO A 638 -8.73 19.03 -7.71
N ASN A 639 -9.83 18.89 -6.98
CA ASN A 639 -10.48 20.04 -6.33
C ASN A 639 -9.92 20.35 -4.93
N GLY A 640 -8.93 19.57 -4.45
CA GLY A 640 -8.25 19.76 -3.17
C GLY A 640 -9.06 19.34 -1.93
N GLN A 641 -10.15 18.59 -2.09
CA GLN A 641 -10.89 17.99 -0.98
C GLN A 641 -10.15 16.77 -0.42
N ALA A 642 -9.76 15.83 -1.29
CA ALA A 642 -8.73 14.84 -0.97
C ALA A 642 -7.38 15.55 -0.96
N GLN A 643 -6.81 15.71 0.23
CA GLN A 643 -5.53 16.38 0.38
C GLN A 643 -4.38 15.48 -0.06
N VAL A 644 -4.59 14.16 0.01
CA VAL A 644 -3.69 13.12 -0.49
C VAL A 644 -4.49 12.00 -1.12
N ARG A 645 -4.00 11.50 -2.26
CA ARG A 645 -4.47 10.27 -2.89
C ARG A 645 -3.43 9.17 -2.70
N VAL A 646 -3.88 7.96 -2.36
CA VAL A 646 -3.03 6.78 -2.18
C VAL A 646 -3.67 5.58 -2.85
N THR A 647 -2.90 4.52 -3.09
CA THR A 647 -3.40 3.31 -3.77
C THR A 647 -4.28 2.48 -2.85
N ASN A 648 -3.85 2.24 -1.62
CA ASN A 648 -4.49 1.30 -0.71
C ASN A 648 -4.41 1.76 0.77
N MET A 649 -5.03 0.97 1.65
CA MET A 649 -5.10 1.26 3.09
C MET A 649 -3.72 1.29 3.78
N SER A 650 -2.77 0.44 3.37
CA SER A 650 -1.42 0.44 3.95
C SER A 650 -0.71 1.75 3.64
N ASP A 651 -0.80 2.22 2.40
CA ASP A 651 -0.21 3.50 1.98
C ASP A 651 -0.90 4.68 2.69
N ALA A 652 -2.21 4.59 2.93
CA ALA A 652 -2.95 5.60 3.68
C ALA A 652 -2.40 5.78 5.09
N TYR A 653 -2.15 4.68 5.81
CA TYR A 653 -1.54 4.73 7.14
C TYR A 653 -0.08 5.17 7.11
N ALA A 654 0.69 4.81 6.09
CA ALA A 654 2.06 5.30 5.93
C ALA A 654 2.08 6.84 5.82
N VAL A 655 1.16 7.41 5.04
CA VAL A 655 0.97 8.86 4.92
C VAL A 655 0.49 9.47 6.23
N LEU A 656 -0.52 8.90 6.88
CA LEU A 656 -1.05 9.42 8.14
C LEU A 656 0.02 9.41 9.25
N PHE A 657 0.83 8.35 9.35
CA PHE A 657 1.92 8.31 10.30
C PHE A 657 3.03 9.31 9.97
N ARG A 658 3.33 9.55 8.68
CA ARG A 658 4.27 10.62 8.30
C ARG A 658 3.77 11.99 8.77
N HIS A 659 2.48 12.27 8.60
CA HIS A 659 1.83 13.48 9.12
C HIS A 659 2.00 13.59 10.64
N TYR A 660 1.66 12.55 11.40
CA TYR A 660 1.83 12.58 12.86
C TYR A 660 3.29 12.70 13.32
N LEU A 661 4.23 12.00 12.66
CA LEU A 661 5.66 12.08 12.99
C LEU A 661 6.24 13.49 12.87
N ILE A 662 5.63 14.33 12.02
CA ILE A 662 5.99 15.73 11.89
C ILE A 662 5.20 16.58 12.87
N SER A 663 3.89 16.36 12.98
CA SER A 663 2.97 17.36 13.52
C SER A 663 2.30 17.02 14.87
N TYR A 664 2.49 15.81 15.39
CA TYR A 664 1.96 15.42 16.69
C TYR A 664 2.73 16.11 17.84
N ALA A 665 1.99 16.73 18.76
CA ALA A 665 2.50 17.26 20.00
C ALA A 665 1.86 16.50 21.18
N ALA A 666 2.66 16.09 22.15
CA ALA A 666 2.21 15.27 23.27
C ALA A 666 1.93 16.10 24.53
N GLY A 667 0.81 15.81 25.20
CA GLY A 667 0.41 16.48 26.43
C GLY A 667 0.04 17.95 26.19
N GLU A 668 0.51 18.85 27.05
CA GLU A 668 0.22 20.29 26.96
C GLU A 668 1.12 21.05 25.96
N GLN A 669 1.98 20.34 25.21
CA GLN A 669 2.85 20.97 24.23
C GLN A 669 2.04 21.42 23.01
N VAL A 670 2.25 22.67 22.57
CA VAL A 670 1.61 23.21 21.36
C VAL A 670 2.33 22.74 20.10
N PHE A 671 3.66 22.75 20.14
CA PHE A 671 4.51 22.36 19.01
C PHE A 671 5.14 20.98 19.24
N PRO A 672 5.34 20.17 18.19
CA PRO A 672 6.11 18.94 18.26
C PRO A 672 7.52 19.18 18.80
N ARG A 673 8.05 18.18 19.51
CA ARG A 673 9.44 18.24 20.01
C ARG A 673 10.43 18.34 18.85
N ARG A 674 11.51 19.07 19.09
CA ARG A 674 12.69 19.07 18.22
C ARG A 674 13.28 17.66 18.17
N VAL A 675 13.55 17.18 16.96
CA VAL A 675 14.23 15.90 16.72
C VAL A 675 15.70 16.17 16.44
N GLU A 676 16.60 15.32 16.91
CA GLU A 676 18.03 15.42 16.59
C GLU A 676 18.24 15.17 15.09
N THR A 677 19.09 15.97 14.46
CA THR A 677 19.45 15.86 13.04
C THR A 677 20.97 15.82 12.91
N SER A 678 21.44 15.01 11.98
CA SER A 678 22.83 14.93 11.53
C SER A 678 23.20 16.03 10.53
N ASP A 679 22.22 16.76 9.99
CA ASP A 679 22.44 17.88 9.05
C ASP A 679 22.81 19.17 9.83
N PRO A 680 24.04 19.71 9.67
CA PRO A 680 24.48 20.89 10.40
C PRO A 680 23.53 22.09 10.26
N ILE A 681 23.31 22.81 11.36
CA ILE A 681 22.47 24.01 11.39
C ILE A 681 23.07 25.13 10.51
N ASP A 682 24.39 25.24 10.51
CA ASP A 682 25.18 26.22 9.76
C ASP A 682 25.53 25.77 8.33
N ARG A 683 24.90 24.69 7.82
CA ARG A 683 25.08 24.25 6.43
C ARG A 683 24.76 25.40 5.47
N ASN A 684 25.75 25.74 4.65
CA ASN A 684 25.61 26.76 3.62
C ASN A 684 24.77 26.23 2.45
N VAL A 685 23.48 26.60 2.42
CA VAL A 685 22.55 26.15 1.38
C VAL A 685 22.88 26.70 -0.01
N ALA A 686 23.64 27.79 -0.11
CA ALA A 686 24.05 28.36 -1.40
C ALA A 686 24.96 27.42 -2.20
N LEU A 687 25.65 26.48 -1.54
CA LEU A 687 26.51 25.48 -2.18
C LEU A 687 25.74 24.24 -2.65
N THR A 688 24.44 24.15 -2.37
CA THR A 688 23.62 23.00 -2.77
C THR A 688 23.52 22.96 -4.30
N PRO A 689 23.79 21.82 -4.95
CA PRO A 689 23.60 21.68 -6.40
C PRO A 689 22.19 22.02 -6.83
N TYR A 690 22.06 22.64 -8.00
CA TYR A 690 20.78 23.01 -8.61
C TYR A 690 20.66 22.38 -10.00
N GLU A 691 19.53 21.74 -10.26
CA GLU A 691 19.20 21.14 -11.55
C GLU A 691 18.46 22.17 -12.41
N ASP A 692 19.18 22.77 -13.36
CA ASP A 692 18.68 23.86 -14.20
C ASP A 692 17.91 23.37 -15.43
N SER A 693 16.68 22.92 -15.18
CA SER A 693 15.73 22.51 -16.24
C SER A 693 15.34 23.63 -17.22
N LEU A 694 15.65 24.89 -16.91
CA LEU A 694 15.29 26.06 -17.72
C LEU A 694 16.48 26.67 -18.45
N ASN A 695 17.67 26.05 -18.39
CA ASN A 695 18.91 26.51 -19.02
C ASN A 695 19.22 28.00 -18.74
N GLN A 696 19.02 28.45 -17.50
CA GLN A 696 19.28 29.82 -17.03
C GLN A 696 20.76 30.09 -16.69
N GLY A 697 21.58 29.03 -16.63
CA GLY A 697 22.99 29.05 -16.27
C GLY A 697 23.25 28.83 -14.78
N PHE A 698 22.32 28.21 -14.04
CA PHE A 698 22.45 27.97 -12.60
C PHE A 698 23.05 26.59 -12.33
N SER A 699 24.06 26.51 -11.48
CA SER A 699 24.66 25.23 -11.03
C SER A 699 24.43 24.96 -9.55
N THR A 700 24.18 26.01 -8.77
CA THR A 700 23.91 25.94 -7.32
C THR A 700 22.72 26.83 -6.93
N ILE A 701 22.16 26.60 -5.75
CA ILE A 701 21.12 27.49 -5.17
C ILE A 701 21.64 28.92 -5.00
N GLY A 702 22.95 29.09 -4.73
CA GLY A 702 23.58 30.40 -4.67
C GLY A 702 23.49 31.17 -5.98
N ASP A 703 23.65 30.50 -7.11
CA ASP A 703 23.61 31.11 -8.44
C ASP A 703 22.24 31.74 -8.76
N VAL A 704 21.16 31.08 -8.34
CA VAL A 704 19.78 31.57 -8.47
C VAL A 704 19.61 32.95 -7.83
N PHE A 705 20.29 33.17 -6.71
CA PHE A 705 20.25 34.40 -5.93
C PHE A 705 21.55 35.23 -6.06
N SER A 706 22.39 34.96 -7.04
CA SER A 706 23.61 35.75 -7.26
C SER A 706 23.31 37.08 -7.95
N GLU A 707 24.10 38.11 -7.67
CA GLU A 707 24.06 39.37 -8.41
C GLU A 707 24.54 39.18 -9.86
N THR A 708 25.55 38.32 -10.06
CA THR A 708 26.19 38.10 -11.36
C THR A 708 25.31 37.32 -12.35
N LEU A 709 24.63 36.26 -11.91
CA LEU A 709 23.82 35.42 -12.81
C LEU A 709 22.34 35.82 -12.81
N ASN A 710 21.82 36.44 -11.73
CA ASN A 710 20.41 36.82 -11.61
C ASN A 710 20.18 38.09 -10.75
N GLY A 711 20.99 39.14 -10.93
CA GLY A 711 20.89 40.37 -10.15
C GLY A 711 19.56 41.12 -10.27
N GLU A 712 18.88 41.04 -11.41
CA GLU A 712 17.54 41.63 -11.58
C GLU A 712 16.40 40.75 -11.04
N ARG A 713 16.69 39.53 -10.57
CA ARG A 713 15.69 38.56 -10.08
C ARG A 713 14.56 38.34 -11.10
N LYS A 714 14.90 38.24 -12.38
CA LYS A 714 13.95 38.01 -13.50
C LYS A 714 14.02 36.59 -14.05
N LYS A 715 15.18 35.93 -13.93
CA LYS A 715 15.31 34.55 -14.38
C LYS A 715 14.51 33.63 -13.46
N PRO A 716 13.57 32.83 -14.00
CA PRO A 716 12.76 31.92 -13.19
C PRO A 716 13.61 30.78 -12.60
N PHE A 717 13.16 30.23 -11.50
CA PHE A 717 13.79 29.09 -10.83
C PHE A 717 12.74 28.16 -10.22
N ASP A 718 13.14 26.93 -9.88
CA ASP A 718 12.30 25.93 -9.23
C ASP A 718 12.30 26.12 -7.71
N MET A 719 11.16 26.60 -7.18
CA MET A 719 11.00 26.84 -5.74
C MET A 719 11.12 25.56 -4.91
N ARG A 720 10.79 24.38 -5.46
CA ARG A 720 10.90 23.12 -4.72
C ARG A 720 12.36 22.76 -4.45
N GLN A 721 13.29 23.12 -5.33
CA GLN A 721 14.72 22.92 -5.08
C GLN A 721 15.23 23.82 -3.96
N VAL A 722 14.78 25.08 -3.91
CA VAL A 722 15.09 26.01 -2.81
C VAL A 722 14.51 25.51 -1.48
N MET A 723 13.25 25.07 -1.48
CA MET A 723 12.62 24.45 -0.31
C MET A 723 13.39 23.23 0.17
N ARG A 724 13.79 22.30 -0.72
CA ARG A 724 14.61 21.13 -0.35
C ARG A 724 15.96 21.51 0.24
N ALA A 725 16.60 22.54 -0.32
CA ALA A 725 17.92 22.98 0.15
C ALA A 725 17.90 23.42 1.63
N VAL A 726 16.79 24.01 2.10
CA VAL A 726 16.65 24.46 3.50
C VAL A 726 16.24 23.35 4.48
N LEU A 727 15.65 22.25 4.00
CA LEU A 727 15.24 21.11 4.85
C LEU A 727 16.44 20.36 5.46
N ASP A 728 16.17 19.61 6.51
CA ASP A 728 17.12 18.63 7.05
C ASP A 728 17.35 17.48 6.06
N ALA A 729 18.61 17.24 5.69
CA ALA A 729 18.98 16.22 4.69
C ALA A 729 18.62 14.78 5.11
N ASP A 730 18.50 14.52 6.41
CA ASP A 730 18.12 13.24 7.00
C ASP A 730 16.63 13.14 7.37
N SER A 731 15.81 14.13 6.97
CA SER A 731 14.37 14.14 7.22
C SER A 731 13.56 14.06 5.93
N VAL A 732 12.40 13.43 6.04
CA VAL A 732 11.40 13.36 4.96
C VAL A 732 10.33 14.43 5.14
N TYR A 733 9.84 15.02 4.05
CA TYR A 733 8.75 16.03 4.05
C TYR A 733 7.43 15.47 3.56
N PHE A 734 6.30 15.88 4.09
CA PHE A 734 4.97 15.46 3.61
C PHE A 734 4.32 16.60 2.82
N GLU A 735 3.89 16.35 1.58
CA GLU A 735 3.23 17.37 0.74
C GLU A 735 1.71 17.22 0.73
N ARG A 736 1.01 18.31 1.07
CA ARG A 736 -0.46 18.39 1.02
C ARG A 736 -0.92 19.04 -0.28
N TRP A 737 -2.05 18.55 -0.82
CA TRP A 737 -2.70 19.09 -2.02
C TRP A 737 -1.77 19.13 -3.25
N ASN A 738 -0.92 18.13 -3.42
CA ASN A 738 0.00 18.02 -4.57
C ASN A 738 -0.76 17.92 -5.92
N GLU A 739 -1.93 17.28 -5.91
CA GLU A 739 -2.78 17.07 -7.10
C GLU A 739 -3.88 18.14 -7.28
N MET A 740 -3.94 19.14 -6.41
CA MET A 740 -4.96 20.20 -6.51
C MET A 740 -4.70 21.08 -7.73
N ARG A 741 -5.65 21.07 -8.68
CA ARG A 741 -5.58 21.81 -9.95
C ARG A 741 -5.81 23.30 -9.73
N ASP A 742 -5.20 24.11 -10.59
CA ASP A 742 -5.15 25.57 -10.54
C ASP A 742 -4.53 26.15 -9.24
N ALA A 743 -3.90 25.29 -8.43
CA ALA A 743 -3.22 25.65 -7.18
C ALA A 743 -1.73 25.29 -7.19
N GLU A 744 -1.18 24.89 -8.35
CA GLU A 744 0.16 24.32 -8.51
C GLU A 744 1.27 25.31 -8.11
N VAL A 745 1.01 26.62 -8.25
CA VAL A 745 1.95 27.70 -7.89
C VAL A 745 2.23 27.75 -6.38
N ALA A 746 1.31 27.28 -5.54
CA ALA A 746 1.51 27.20 -4.10
C ALA A 746 1.91 25.77 -3.69
N VAL A 747 3.15 25.60 -3.23
CA VAL A 747 3.67 24.34 -2.68
C VAL A 747 3.54 24.37 -1.16
N VAL A 748 2.99 23.30 -0.57
CA VAL A 748 2.78 23.22 0.89
C VAL A 748 3.29 21.90 1.42
N TRP A 749 4.32 21.97 2.26
CA TRP A 749 4.93 20.83 2.93
C TRP A 749 4.78 20.93 4.45
N GLU A 750 4.71 19.78 5.10
CA GLU A 750 5.07 19.58 6.49
C GLU A 750 6.48 18.99 6.49
N ALA A 751 7.44 19.57 7.20
CA ALA A 751 8.84 19.16 7.12
C ALA A 751 9.61 19.48 8.41
N ARG A 752 10.93 19.27 8.39
CA ARG A 752 11.83 19.68 9.47
C ARG A 752 12.99 20.55 8.98
N ILE A 753 13.31 21.58 9.77
CA ILE A 753 14.44 22.48 9.57
C ILE A 753 15.16 22.66 10.92
N GLY A 754 16.41 22.23 11.01
CA GLY A 754 17.20 22.17 12.24
C GLY A 754 16.61 21.26 13.31
N GLY A 755 15.86 20.24 12.92
CA GLY A 755 15.11 19.35 13.81
C GLY A 755 13.72 19.85 14.22
N TYR A 756 13.40 21.12 13.97
CA TYR A 756 12.09 21.70 14.29
C TYR A 756 11.06 21.31 13.23
N ALA A 757 9.88 20.84 13.66
CA ALA A 757 8.76 20.63 12.75
C ALA A 757 8.23 21.97 12.24
N VAL A 758 7.98 22.08 10.93
CA VAL A 758 7.51 23.32 10.29
C VAL A 758 6.47 23.01 9.22
N GLY A 759 5.51 23.91 9.08
CA GLY A 759 4.78 24.08 7.82
C GLY A 759 5.65 24.92 6.87
N LEU A 760 5.98 24.41 5.69
CA LEU A 760 6.80 25.10 4.70
C LEU A 760 5.96 25.40 3.46
N ILE A 761 5.78 26.69 3.16
CA ILE A 761 5.04 27.18 2.01
C ILE A 761 6.02 27.79 1.02
N GLY A 762 5.99 27.35 -0.23
CA GLY A 762 6.78 27.93 -1.32
C GLY A 762 5.88 28.47 -2.42
N ILE A 763 6.20 29.64 -2.95
CA ILE A 763 5.51 30.22 -4.10
C ILE A 763 6.39 30.05 -5.34
N GLU A 764 5.92 29.28 -6.31
CA GLU A 764 6.69 28.89 -7.49
C GLU A 764 7.15 30.12 -8.30
N SER A 765 8.42 30.13 -8.71
CA SER A 765 8.97 31.20 -9.54
C SER A 765 8.94 30.89 -11.04
N ARG A 766 8.96 29.62 -11.43
CA ARG A 766 8.86 29.24 -12.83
C ARG A 766 7.40 29.28 -13.32
N PRO A 767 7.16 29.61 -14.60
CA PRO A 767 5.85 29.38 -15.20
C PRO A 767 5.50 27.89 -15.18
N ILE A 768 4.26 27.55 -14.83
CA ILE A 768 3.78 26.15 -14.79
C ILE A 768 2.72 25.96 -15.88
N PRO A 769 2.84 24.94 -16.75
CA PRO A 769 1.78 24.58 -17.69
C PRO A 769 0.49 24.21 -16.95
N ARG A 770 -0.66 24.70 -17.42
CA ARG A 770 -1.96 24.33 -16.84
C ARG A 770 -2.29 22.87 -17.12
N ILE A 771 -2.93 22.21 -16.15
CA ILE A 771 -3.36 20.81 -16.26
C ILE A 771 -4.85 20.76 -16.59
N GLY A 772 -5.20 20.19 -17.73
CA GLY A 772 -6.60 20.00 -18.15
C GLY A 772 -7.09 21.05 -19.14
N GLU A 773 -8.40 21.33 -19.14
CA GLU A 773 -9.01 22.29 -20.06
C GLU A 773 -8.62 23.73 -19.71
N ILE A 774 -8.13 24.46 -20.72
CA ILE A 774 -7.70 25.86 -20.60
C ILE A 774 -8.80 26.75 -21.19
N PRO A 775 -9.43 27.63 -20.40
CA PRO A 775 -10.40 28.60 -20.92
C PRO A 775 -9.78 29.55 -21.95
N HIS A 776 -10.53 29.92 -22.98
CA HIS A 776 -10.05 30.84 -24.04
C HIS A 776 -9.69 32.25 -23.53
N ASP A 777 -10.22 32.66 -22.39
CA ASP A 777 -9.98 33.96 -21.77
C ASP A 777 -9.06 33.90 -20.54
N GLY A 778 -8.38 32.76 -20.38
CA GLY A 778 -7.38 32.51 -19.35
C GLY A 778 -5.95 32.43 -19.91
N PRO A 779 -4.92 32.57 -19.07
CA PRO A 779 -3.54 32.36 -19.50
C PRO A 779 -3.29 30.87 -19.80
N GLU A 780 -2.47 30.57 -20.80
CA GLU A 780 -2.07 29.19 -21.17
C GLU A 780 -1.14 28.54 -20.13
N THR A 781 -0.42 29.38 -19.37
CA THR A 781 0.49 28.95 -18.30
C THR A 781 0.25 29.77 -17.04
N TRP A 782 0.42 29.16 -15.88
CA TRP A 782 0.49 29.91 -14.63
C TRP A 782 1.76 30.73 -14.60
N THR A 783 1.61 32.04 -14.47
CA THR A 783 2.75 32.94 -14.35
C THR A 783 3.42 32.75 -12.98
N GLY A 784 4.75 32.65 -12.98
CA GLY A 784 5.53 32.49 -11.77
C GLY A 784 5.40 33.69 -10.82
N GLY A 785 5.36 33.40 -9.53
CA GLY A 785 5.23 34.38 -8.45
C GLY A 785 3.85 35.05 -8.34
N THR A 786 2.84 34.58 -9.07
CA THR A 786 1.48 35.11 -9.02
C THR A 786 0.56 34.16 -8.27
N LEU A 787 -0.22 34.68 -7.32
CA LEU A 787 -1.27 33.91 -6.66
C LEU A 787 -2.58 33.95 -7.46
N PHE A 788 -3.10 32.77 -7.76
CA PHE A 788 -4.37 32.52 -8.44
C PHE A 788 -5.43 32.09 -7.41
N PRO A 789 -6.72 31.96 -7.80
CA PRO A 789 -7.79 31.79 -6.81
C PRO A 789 -7.59 30.53 -5.95
N LEU A 790 -7.30 29.40 -6.60
CA LEU A 790 -7.15 28.12 -5.91
C LEU A 790 -5.79 27.98 -5.19
N SER A 791 -4.71 28.58 -5.69
CA SER A 791 -3.46 28.69 -4.93
C SER A 791 -3.60 29.60 -3.71
N SER A 792 -4.35 30.69 -3.81
CA SER A 792 -4.66 31.58 -2.67
C SER A 792 -5.46 30.83 -1.60
N LYS A 793 -6.49 30.09 -2.01
CA LYS A 793 -7.26 29.20 -1.14
C LYS A 793 -6.37 28.16 -0.45
N LYS A 794 -5.46 27.52 -1.20
CA LYS A 794 -4.52 26.52 -0.67
C LYS A 794 -3.59 27.11 0.39
N VAL A 795 -3.06 28.32 0.17
CA VAL A 795 -2.22 29.03 1.14
C VAL A 795 -2.99 29.44 2.39
N ALA A 796 -4.22 29.96 2.26
CA ALA A 796 -5.04 30.30 3.42
C ALA A 796 -5.38 29.06 4.25
N ARG A 797 -5.77 27.95 3.61
CA ARG A 797 -6.03 26.66 4.28
C ARG A 797 -4.80 26.11 5.00
N SER A 798 -3.62 26.19 4.39
CA SER A 798 -2.41 25.68 5.02
C SER A 798 -2.02 26.48 6.27
N LEU A 799 -2.13 27.81 6.22
CA LEU A 799 -1.88 28.68 7.38
C LEU A 799 -2.81 28.33 8.55
N ASN A 800 -4.12 28.21 8.30
CA ASN A 800 -5.06 27.83 9.35
C ASN A 800 -4.79 26.42 9.90
N ALA A 801 -4.42 25.45 9.04
CA ALA A 801 -4.10 24.10 9.47
C ALA A 801 -2.84 24.00 10.33
N PHE A 802 -1.90 24.94 10.18
CA PHE A 802 -0.65 25.00 10.94
C PHE A 802 -0.73 25.83 12.22
N SER A 803 -1.70 26.74 12.33
CA SER A 803 -1.90 27.57 13.53
C SER A 803 -2.07 26.71 14.80
N LEU A 804 -1.38 27.07 15.89
CA LEU A 804 -1.25 26.29 17.14
C LEU A 804 -0.78 24.83 16.96
N ARG A 805 -0.10 24.53 15.86
CA ARG A 805 0.38 23.18 15.54
C ARG A 805 1.83 23.17 15.07
N LEU A 806 2.18 24.04 14.13
CA LEU A 806 3.51 24.15 13.54
C LEU A 806 3.87 25.63 13.35
N PRO A 807 5.13 26.04 13.62
CA PRO A 807 5.68 27.24 13.01
C PRO A 807 5.54 27.17 11.49
N VAL A 808 5.33 28.31 10.83
CA VAL A 808 5.28 28.35 9.38
C VAL A 808 6.48 29.12 8.81
N VAL A 809 7.09 28.58 7.77
CA VAL A 809 8.13 29.23 6.96
C VAL A 809 7.55 29.44 5.56
N ILE A 810 7.62 30.65 5.06
CA ILE A 810 7.08 31.02 3.75
C ILE A 810 8.24 31.52 2.88
N LEU A 811 8.60 30.78 1.85
CA LEU A 811 9.58 31.19 0.85
C LEU A 811 8.83 31.89 -0.30
N ALA A 812 8.85 33.20 -0.27
CA ALA A 812 8.01 34.06 -1.09
C ALA A 812 8.78 34.65 -2.28
N ASN A 813 8.38 34.25 -3.48
CA ASN A 813 8.50 35.05 -4.68
C ASN A 813 7.09 35.52 -5.07
N LEU A 814 6.69 36.72 -4.65
CA LEU A 814 5.33 37.22 -4.76
C LEU A 814 5.27 38.50 -5.59
N SER A 815 4.94 38.32 -6.87
CA SER A 815 4.69 39.37 -7.85
C SER A 815 3.31 40.03 -7.68
N GLY A 816 2.37 39.35 -7.01
CA GLY A 816 1.02 39.83 -6.74
C GLY A 816 -0.05 38.75 -6.83
N PHE A 817 -1.31 39.19 -6.90
CA PHE A 817 -2.46 38.36 -7.21
C PHE A 817 -2.84 38.52 -8.68
N ASP A 818 -3.39 37.46 -9.28
CA ASP A 818 -3.90 37.55 -10.66
C ASP A 818 -5.17 38.40 -10.73
N GLY A 819 -5.13 39.47 -11.52
CA GLY A 819 -6.24 40.40 -11.70
C GLY A 819 -7.06 40.17 -12.96
N SER A 820 -6.86 39.05 -13.67
CA SER A 820 -7.56 38.76 -14.91
C SER A 820 -9.08 38.60 -14.71
N PRO A 821 -9.90 38.82 -15.75
CA PRO A 821 -11.33 38.53 -15.68
C PRO A 821 -11.65 37.09 -15.25
N GLU A 822 -10.82 36.10 -15.64
CA GLU A 822 -10.97 34.70 -15.19
C GLU A 822 -10.87 34.61 -13.67
N SER A 823 -9.78 35.11 -13.08
CA SER A 823 -9.52 34.99 -11.65
C SER A 823 -10.52 35.78 -10.81
N LEU A 824 -10.94 36.96 -11.27
CA LEU A 824 -11.96 37.74 -10.57
C LEU A 824 -13.33 37.04 -10.60
N ARG A 825 -13.73 36.40 -11.71
CA ARG A 825 -14.95 35.57 -11.75
C ARG A 825 -14.82 34.32 -10.89
N LYS A 826 -13.61 33.79 -10.72
CA LYS A 826 -13.28 32.68 -9.81
C LYS A 826 -13.02 33.11 -8.36
N LEU A 827 -13.50 34.29 -7.96
CA LEU A 827 -13.49 34.80 -6.58
C LEU A 827 -12.09 35.04 -5.98
N GLN A 828 -11.12 35.49 -6.81
CA GLN A 828 -9.78 35.84 -6.33
C GLN A 828 -9.76 36.80 -5.14
N LEU A 829 -10.68 37.77 -5.09
CA LEU A 829 -10.72 38.75 -4.00
C LEU A 829 -11.07 38.09 -2.66
N GLU A 830 -11.98 37.12 -2.65
CA GLU A 830 -12.33 36.38 -1.43
C GLU A 830 -11.15 35.51 -0.98
N TYR A 831 -10.60 34.68 -1.87
CA TYR A 831 -9.49 33.79 -1.51
C TYR A 831 -8.20 34.53 -1.17
N GLY A 832 -7.96 35.70 -1.77
CA GLY A 832 -6.86 36.58 -1.38
C GLY A 832 -7.07 37.19 0.02
N ALA A 833 -8.29 37.62 0.34
CA ALA A 833 -8.63 38.15 1.67
C ALA A 833 -8.52 37.09 2.77
N GLU A 834 -8.82 35.82 2.46
CA GLU A 834 -8.63 34.69 3.40
C GLU A 834 -7.18 34.54 3.86
N ILE A 835 -6.18 34.85 3.02
CA ILE A 835 -4.77 34.83 3.43
C ILE A 835 -4.53 35.88 4.51
N GLY A 836 -5.01 37.11 4.29
CA GLY A 836 -4.88 38.19 5.28
C GLY A 836 -5.54 37.82 6.61
N ARG A 837 -6.74 37.22 6.57
CA ARG A 837 -7.42 36.72 7.76
C ARG A 837 -6.63 35.60 8.44
N ALA A 838 -6.10 34.65 7.67
CA ALA A 838 -5.32 33.54 8.21
C ALA A 838 -4.04 34.03 8.89
N ILE A 839 -3.34 35.03 8.32
CA ILE A 839 -2.16 35.64 8.95
C ILE A 839 -2.53 36.38 10.24
N VAL A 840 -3.61 37.16 10.26
CA VAL A 840 -4.07 37.86 11.49
C VAL A 840 -4.41 36.86 12.60
N ASN A 841 -5.09 35.77 12.26
CA ASN A 841 -5.54 34.76 13.22
C ASN A 841 -4.49 33.69 13.52
N PHE A 842 -3.31 33.74 12.88
CA PHE A 842 -2.28 32.72 13.07
C PHE A 842 -1.67 32.85 14.47
N GLU A 843 -1.70 31.77 15.24
CA GLU A 843 -1.10 31.70 16.55
C GLU A 843 0.13 30.78 16.51
N GLY A 844 1.31 31.40 16.54
CA GLY A 844 2.60 30.73 16.48
C GLY A 844 3.60 31.50 15.62
N PRO A 845 4.86 31.03 15.52
CA PRO A 845 5.87 31.72 14.75
C PRO A 845 5.61 31.69 13.24
N ILE A 846 5.73 32.84 12.57
CA ILE A 846 5.73 32.94 11.11
C ILE A 846 7.07 33.51 10.65
N VAL A 847 7.79 32.80 9.79
CA VAL A 847 9.01 33.29 9.14
C VAL A 847 8.71 33.50 7.66
N PHE A 848 8.64 34.76 7.24
CA PHE A 848 8.38 35.14 5.86
C PHE A 848 9.68 35.57 5.19
N VAL A 849 10.16 34.78 4.22
CA VAL A 849 11.42 35.01 3.51
C VAL A 849 11.13 35.48 2.08
N VAL A 850 11.44 36.73 1.78
CA VAL A 850 11.43 37.26 0.41
C VAL A 850 12.64 36.71 -0.33
N THR A 851 12.42 35.78 -1.27
CA THR A 851 13.51 35.12 -2.00
C THR A 851 13.95 35.90 -3.24
N ALA A 852 13.01 36.54 -3.95
CA ALA A 852 13.30 37.25 -5.18
C ALA A 852 12.55 38.58 -5.28
N ARG A 853 11.22 38.55 -5.42
CA ARG A 853 10.38 39.74 -5.54
C ARG A 853 9.22 39.72 -4.56
N TYR A 854 8.85 40.89 -4.07
CA TYR A 854 7.71 41.11 -3.19
C TYR A 854 7.00 42.41 -3.56
N HIS A 855 5.88 42.29 -4.28
CA HIS A 855 5.17 43.42 -4.88
C HIS A 855 3.70 43.55 -4.47
N GLY A 856 3.21 44.80 -4.48
CA GLY A 856 1.79 45.13 -4.63
C GLY A 856 0.84 44.52 -3.60
N GLY A 857 -0.30 43.99 -4.07
CA GLY A 857 -1.38 43.48 -3.21
C GLY A 857 -1.00 42.28 -2.34
N ALA A 858 0.01 41.49 -2.74
CA ALA A 858 0.54 40.41 -1.92
C ALA A 858 1.27 40.94 -0.67
N TYR A 859 1.78 42.19 -0.71
CA TYR A 859 2.38 42.83 0.46
C TYR A 859 1.39 42.97 1.61
N VAL A 860 0.16 43.37 1.29
CA VAL A 860 -0.87 43.66 2.29
C VAL A 860 -1.20 42.43 3.14
N VAL A 861 -1.31 41.26 2.52
CA VAL A 861 -1.77 40.03 3.20
C VAL A 861 -0.67 39.28 3.95
N PHE A 862 0.61 39.63 3.73
CA PHE A 862 1.77 39.06 4.45
C PHE A 862 2.55 40.12 5.24
N SER A 863 1.92 41.27 5.49
CA SER A 863 2.57 42.35 6.22
C SER A 863 2.79 41.96 7.68
N LYS A 864 3.98 42.27 8.19
CA LYS A 864 4.30 42.18 9.62
C LYS A 864 3.31 42.93 10.51
N THR A 865 2.68 43.98 10.00
CA THR A 865 1.67 44.75 10.74
C THR A 865 0.42 43.92 11.06
N LEU A 866 0.14 42.85 10.32
CA LEU A 866 -1.00 41.99 10.56
C LEU A 866 -0.81 41.06 11.76
N ASN A 867 0.43 40.67 12.06
CA ASN A 867 0.72 39.72 13.13
C ASN A 867 2.09 39.99 13.77
N PRO A 868 2.16 40.26 15.09
CA PRO A 868 3.42 40.57 15.78
C PRO A 868 4.41 39.40 15.81
N ASP A 869 3.96 38.16 15.58
CA ASP A 869 4.79 36.95 15.50
C ASP A 869 5.30 36.63 14.10
N LEU A 870 4.97 37.49 13.10
CA LEU A 870 5.51 37.42 11.75
C LEU A 870 6.87 38.12 11.68
N HIS A 871 7.90 37.35 11.39
CA HIS A 871 9.25 37.81 11.13
C HIS A 871 9.50 37.86 9.62
N ALA A 872 9.68 39.06 9.07
CA ALA A 872 9.84 39.28 7.63
C ALA A 872 11.30 39.56 7.29
N VAL A 873 11.93 38.70 6.49
CA VAL A 873 13.34 38.81 6.08
C VAL A 873 13.45 38.75 4.56
N ALA A 874 14.48 39.38 3.99
CA ALA A 874 14.76 39.29 2.56
C ALA A 874 16.16 38.71 2.30
N LEU A 875 16.30 37.98 1.20
CA LEU A 875 17.62 37.66 0.67
C LEU A 875 18.26 38.92 0.07
N GLU A 876 19.59 39.04 0.19
CA GLU A 876 20.37 40.08 -0.47
C GLU A 876 20.03 40.16 -1.97
N GLY A 877 19.84 41.37 -2.49
CA GLY A 877 19.46 41.60 -3.89
C GLY A 877 18.01 41.23 -4.26
N ALA A 878 17.14 40.91 -3.29
CA ALA A 878 15.71 40.83 -3.53
C ALA A 878 15.06 42.22 -3.69
N PHE A 879 13.85 42.28 -4.24
CA PHE A 879 13.12 43.53 -4.47
C PHE A 879 11.83 43.59 -3.66
N ALA A 880 11.57 44.74 -3.03
CA ALA A 880 10.33 45.02 -2.29
C ALA A 880 9.76 46.38 -2.71
N SER A 881 8.61 46.40 -3.39
CA SER A 881 8.02 47.65 -3.91
C SER A 881 6.50 47.56 -4.11
N VAL A 882 5.82 48.70 -4.21
CA VAL A 882 4.37 48.72 -4.51
C VAL A 882 4.08 48.18 -5.92
N ILE A 883 4.94 48.50 -6.88
CA ILE A 883 4.87 48.03 -8.26
C ILE A 883 6.30 48.01 -8.83
N GLY A 884 6.58 47.20 -9.86
CA GLY A 884 7.89 47.21 -10.51
C GLY A 884 8.16 48.55 -11.23
N GLY A 885 9.44 48.92 -11.37
CA GLY A 885 9.85 50.19 -11.96
C GLY A 885 9.37 50.39 -13.40
N ALA A 886 9.37 49.35 -14.23
CA ALA A 886 8.91 49.44 -15.63
C ALA A 886 7.40 49.78 -15.72
N PRO A 887 6.48 49.07 -15.03
CA PRO A 887 5.09 49.49 -14.93
C PRO A 887 4.90 50.86 -14.26
N ALA A 888 5.68 51.18 -13.22
CA ALA A 888 5.61 52.50 -12.57
C ALA A 888 5.89 53.62 -13.59
N ALA A 889 6.95 53.47 -14.37
CA ALA A 889 7.31 54.41 -15.41
C ALA A 889 6.22 54.51 -16.49
N ALA A 890 5.78 53.38 -17.03
CA ALA A 890 4.82 53.34 -18.12
C ALA A 890 3.43 53.89 -17.75
N VAL A 891 2.93 53.61 -16.54
CA VAL A 891 1.51 53.83 -16.18
C VAL A 891 1.33 54.91 -15.13
N VAL A 892 2.22 54.99 -14.13
CA VAL A 892 2.07 55.93 -13.00
C VAL A 892 2.72 57.27 -13.29
N PHE A 893 3.86 57.28 -13.99
CA PHE A 893 4.65 58.48 -14.26
C PHE A 893 4.78 58.89 -15.74
N PRO A 894 3.79 58.70 -16.64
CA PRO A 894 3.94 59.03 -18.06
C PRO A 894 4.18 60.54 -18.27
N GLY A 895 3.50 61.39 -17.49
CA GLY A 895 3.70 62.85 -17.56
C GLY A 895 5.11 63.30 -17.17
N GLN A 896 5.76 62.60 -16.23
CA GLN A 896 7.14 62.89 -15.85
C GLN A 896 8.12 62.44 -16.93
N ILE A 897 7.90 61.27 -17.55
CA ILE A 897 8.71 60.81 -18.69
C ILE A 897 8.61 61.81 -19.84
N MET A 898 7.40 62.27 -20.15
CA MET A 898 7.19 63.27 -21.20
C MET A 898 7.94 64.58 -20.90
N LYS A 899 7.87 65.07 -19.66
CA LYS A 899 8.61 66.26 -19.23
C LYS A 899 10.13 66.07 -19.37
N GLU A 900 10.66 64.93 -18.93
CA GLU A 900 12.09 64.61 -19.02
C GLU A 900 12.56 64.36 -20.46
N THR A 901 11.67 63.89 -21.34
CA THR A 901 11.94 63.67 -22.77
C THR A 901 12.02 65.01 -23.50
N TYR A 902 11.07 65.92 -23.30
CA TYR A 902 11.10 67.25 -23.92
C TYR A 902 12.20 68.17 -23.38
N ALA A 903 12.62 67.97 -22.13
CA ALA A 903 13.76 68.69 -21.55
C ALA A 903 15.12 68.19 -22.04
N GLU A 904 15.16 67.10 -22.82
CA GLU A 904 16.39 66.52 -23.34
C GLU A 904 16.91 67.31 -24.55
N GLU A 905 18.22 67.58 -24.55
CA GLU A 905 18.88 68.46 -25.51
C GLU A 905 18.67 68.02 -26.97
N ARG A 906 18.83 66.72 -27.28
CA ARG A 906 18.60 66.13 -28.61
C ARG A 906 17.17 66.38 -29.09
N ILE A 907 16.18 66.30 -28.20
CA ILE A 907 14.76 66.56 -28.53
C ILE A 907 14.52 68.04 -28.76
N SER A 908 15.08 68.90 -27.92
CA SER A 908 14.92 70.36 -28.05
C SER A 908 15.57 70.92 -29.33
N GLU A 909 16.75 70.39 -29.70
CA GLU A 909 17.44 70.72 -30.94
C GLU A 909 16.70 70.19 -32.17
N ALA A 910 16.26 68.93 -32.13
CA ALA A 910 15.47 68.32 -33.20
C ALA A 910 14.16 69.07 -33.44
N GLN A 911 13.48 69.49 -32.36
CA GLN A 911 12.26 70.29 -32.45
C GLN A 911 12.52 71.68 -33.06
N SER A 912 13.69 72.26 -32.80
CA SER A 912 14.12 73.53 -33.41
C SER A 912 14.42 73.35 -34.90
N LYS A 913 15.15 72.30 -35.30
CA LYS A 913 15.46 71.97 -36.70
C LYS A 913 14.21 71.67 -37.54
N LEU A 914 13.24 70.98 -36.93
CA LEU A 914 11.93 70.69 -37.53
C LEU A 914 11.13 71.99 -37.76
N LYS A 915 11.12 72.92 -36.79
CA LYS A 915 10.45 74.22 -36.90
C LYS A 915 11.10 75.16 -37.91
N SER A 916 12.43 75.11 -38.04
CA SER A 916 13.18 75.95 -38.98
C SER A 916 13.26 75.37 -40.40
N GLY A 917 12.62 74.22 -40.66
CA GLY A 917 12.64 73.54 -41.96
C GLY A 917 14.03 73.06 -42.39
N SER A 918 14.95 72.93 -41.43
CA SER A 918 16.39 72.76 -41.68
C SER A 918 16.80 71.29 -41.55
N GLY A 919 16.55 70.51 -42.60
CA GLY A 919 17.19 69.19 -42.78
C GLY A 919 16.77 68.10 -41.80
N MET A 920 15.59 68.19 -41.19
CA MET A 920 15.00 67.12 -40.39
C MET A 920 13.53 66.94 -40.75
N THR A 921 13.15 65.71 -41.04
CA THR A 921 11.77 65.31 -41.36
C THR A 921 10.99 65.00 -40.08
N GLN A 922 9.65 65.03 -40.17
CA GLN A 922 8.78 64.62 -39.06
C GLN A 922 9.06 63.16 -38.63
N GLN A 923 9.36 62.29 -39.60
CA GLN A 923 9.66 60.89 -39.33
C GLN A 923 10.94 60.71 -38.51
N GLU A 924 12.01 61.42 -38.87
CA GLU A 924 13.27 61.40 -38.09
C GLU A 924 13.08 61.96 -36.68
N PHE A 925 12.21 62.95 -36.51
CA PHE A 925 11.87 63.48 -35.18
C PHE A 925 11.11 62.43 -34.35
N ASP A 926 10.11 61.77 -34.93
CA ASP A 926 9.29 60.78 -34.24
C ASP A 926 10.10 59.53 -33.85
N GLU A 927 11.11 59.15 -34.65
CA GLU A 927 12.05 58.07 -34.34
C GLU A 927 12.99 58.45 -33.19
N LEU A 928 13.60 59.63 -33.24
CA LEU A 928 14.43 60.14 -32.14
C LEU A 928 13.62 60.30 -30.86
N PHE A 929 12.39 60.83 -30.95
CA PHE A 929 11.50 60.98 -29.81
C PHE A 929 11.17 59.63 -29.18
N ARG A 930 10.83 58.61 -29.98
CA ARG A 930 10.59 57.25 -29.47
C ARG A 930 11.81 56.66 -28.77
N MET A 931 13.01 56.85 -29.34
CA MET A 931 14.26 56.40 -28.75
C MET A 931 14.51 57.07 -27.38
N VAL A 932 14.51 58.41 -27.32
CA VAL A 932 14.76 59.15 -26.09
C VAL A 932 13.66 58.89 -25.05
N HIS A 933 12.40 58.81 -25.47
CA HIS A 933 11.29 58.47 -24.56
C HIS A 933 11.52 57.09 -23.92
N SER A 934 11.93 56.08 -24.69
CA SER A 934 12.28 54.75 -24.17
C SER A 934 13.48 54.80 -23.20
N GLU A 935 14.52 55.56 -23.51
CA GLU A 935 15.66 55.78 -22.61
C GLU A 935 15.23 56.40 -21.29
N LYS A 936 14.41 57.46 -21.32
CA LYS A 936 13.90 58.14 -20.11
C LYS A 936 12.97 57.25 -19.30
N GLN A 937 12.12 56.48 -19.97
CA GLN A 937 11.26 55.49 -19.33
C GLN A 937 12.09 54.43 -18.59
N ASN A 938 13.12 53.88 -19.23
CA ASN A 938 14.04 52.91 -18.61
C ASN A 938 14.83 53.52 -17.44
N ALA A 939 15.34 54.75 -17.60
CA ALA A 939 16.06 55.45 -16.55
C ALA A 939 15.16 55.73 -15.33
N LEU A 940 13.91 56.15 -15.55
CA LEU A 940 12.94 56.36 -14.48
C LEU A 940 12.59 55.04 -13.79
N ALA A 941 12.38 53.96 -14.55
CA ALA A 941 12.14 52.63 -14.00
C ALA A 941 13.29 52.19 -13.07
N GLN A 942 14.54 52.33 -13.50
CA GLN A 942 15.71 51.99 -12.68
C GLN A 942 15.83 52.87 -11.43
N ARG A 943 15.58 54.19 -11.53
CA ARG A 943 15.55 55.08 -10.36
C ARG A 943 14.44 54.69 -9.38
N PHE A 944 13.28 54.29 -9.91
CA PHE A 944 12.15 53.83 -9.09
C PHE A 944 12.53 52.57 -8.31
N ASP A 945 13.09 51.55 -8.97
CA ASP A 945 13.51 50.31 -8.32
C ASP A 945 14.64 50.53 -7.31
N ARG A 946 15.62 51.41 -7.62
CA ARG A 946 16.66 51.80 -6.65
C ARG A 946 16.10 52.46 -5.40
N THR A 947 15.01 53.21 -5.53
CA THR A 947 14.36 53.87 -4.39
C THR A 947 13.52 52.87 -3.60
N HIS A 948 12.87 51.93 -4.26
CA HIS A 948 12.00 50.93 -3.66
C HIS A 948 12.73 49.58 -3.57
N SER A 949 13.70 49.53 -2.65
CA SER A 949 14.56 48.39 -2.39
C SER A 949 14.30 47.75 -1.02
N VAL A 950 14.86 46.56 -0.80
CA VAL A 950 14.79 45.85 0.49
C VAL A 950 15.51 46.60 1.62
N GLU A 951 16.56 47.37 1.33
CA GLU A 951 17.25 48.22 2.30
C GLU A 951 16.33 49.34 2.79
N ARG A 952 15.55 49.94 1.88
CA ARG A 952 14.53 50.92 2.29
C ARG A 952 13.46 50.24 3.13
N ALA A 953 12.96 49.08 2.71
CA ALA A 953 11.95 48.33 3.46
C ALA A 953 12.44 48.02 4.88
N MET A 954 13.69 47.59 5.06
CA MET A 954 14.29 47.40 6.38
C MET A 954 14.38 48.71 7.17
N LYS A 955 14.85 49.80 6.54
CA LYS A 955 14.98 51.12 7.20
C LYS A 955 13.65 51.67 7.72
N VAL A 956 12.53 51.39 7.03
CA VAL A 956 11.19 51.82 7.46
C VAL A 956 10.48 50.81 8.37
N GLY A 957 11.15 49.71 8.74
CA GLY A 957 10.60 48.68 9.63
C GLY A 957 9.68 47.67 8.95
N SER A 958 9.59 47.68 7.62
CA SER A 958 8.82 46.74 6.81
C SER A 958 9.48 45.35 6.72
N LEU A 959 10.80 45.26 6.96
CA LEU A 959 11.57 44.03 7.05
C LEU A 959 12.44 44.07 8.32
N ASP A 960 12.68 42.90 8.91
CA ASP A 960 13.52 42.72 10.10
C ASP A 960 15.01 42.65 9.78
N ALA A 961 15.35 42.02 8.65
CA ALA A 961 16.73 41.79 8.26
C ALA A 961 16.86 41.57 6.74
N ILE A 962 18.09 41.73 6.26
CA ILE A 962 18.56 41.29 4.95
C ILE A 962 19.67 40.29 5.20
N ILE A 963 19.57 39.09 4.62
CA ILE A 963 20.50 37.99 4.87
C ILE A 963 21.09 37.46 3.57
N LYS A 964 22.28 36.87 3.66
CA LYS A 964 22.88 36.16 2.53
C LYS A 964 22.20 34.81 2.33
N THR A 965 22.22 34.29 1.09
CA THR A 965 21.73 32.93 0.79
C THR A 965 22.42 31.87 1.66
N SER A 966 23.70 32.06 1.99
CA SER A 966 24.44 31.16 2.88
C SER A 966 23.93 31.12 4.32
N GLU A 967 23.23 32.17 4.75
CA GLU A 967 22.70 32.33 6.10
C GLU A 967 21.23 31.92 6.20
N LEU A 968 20.59 31.55 5.09
CA LEU A 968 19.15 31.28 5.02
C LEU A 968 18.71 30.20 6.02
N ARG A 969 19.31 29.00 5.96
CA ARG A 969 19.02 27.89 6.89
C ARG A 969 19.31 28.27 8.35
N PRO A 970 20.52 28.73 8.73
CA PRO A 970 20.80 29.04 10.13
C PRO A 970 19.94 30.21 10.67
N TYR A 971 19.55 31.18 9.82
CA TYR A 971 18.63 32.24 10.21
C TYR A 971 17.24 31.70 10.53
N ILE A 972 16.68 30.85 9.66
CA ILE A 972 15.36 30.22 9.87
C ILE A 972 15.36 29.44 11.18
N VAL A 973 16.37 28.58 11.41
CA VAL A 973 16.47 27.76 12.63
C VAL A 973 16.49 28.62 13.89
N ARG A 974 17.36 29.64 13.96
CA ARG A 974 17.46 30.54 15.11
C ARG A 974 16.17 31.32 15.34
N THR A 975 15.51 31.76 14.27
CA THR A 975 14.26 32.53 14.36
C THR A 975 13.14 31.66 14.92
N ILE A 976 13.00 30.42 14.44
CA ILE A 976 12.01 29.46 14.95
C ILE A 976 12.26 29.18 16.44
N GLU A 977 13.51 28.88 16.81
CA GLU A 977 13.89 28.58 18.19
C GLU A 977 13.54 29.73 19.14
N HIS A 978 13.97 30.95 18.82
CA HIS A 978 13.68 32.13 19.65
C HIS A 978 12.17 32.44 19.70
N ALA A 979 11.47 32.36 18.56
CA ALA A 979 10.05 32.69 18.50
C ALA A 979 9.20 31.66 19.25
N GLN A 980 9.52 30.36 19.17
CA GLN A 980 8.85 29.33 19.96
C GLN A 980 9.05 29.52 21.45
N GLN A 981 10.27 29.82 21.91
CA GLN A 981 10.55 30.11 23.32
C GLN A 981 9.73 31.31 23.81
N LYS A 982 9.70 32.40 23.03
CA LYS A 982 8.91 33.61 23.35
C LYS A 982 7.40 33.33 23.34
N PHE A 983 6.91 32.47 22.45
CA PHE A 983 5.51 32.06 22.40
C PHE A 983 5.13 31.24 23.66
N GLN A 984 5.95 30.27 24.04
CA GLN A 984 5.73 29.46 25.24
C GLN A 984 5.74 30.31 26.53
N GLN A 985 6.64 31.28 26.64
CA GLN A 985 6.69 32.21 27.78
C GLN A 985 5.41 33.06 27.89
N ARG A 986 4.92 33.60 26.77
CA ARG A 986 3.66 34.37 26.73
C ARG A 986 2.45 33.53 27.13
N ARG A 987 2.40 32.28 26.68
CA ARG A 987 1.27 31.39 26.98
C ARG A 987 1.31 30.84 28.41
N GLY A 988 2.49 30.62 29.00
CA GLY A 988 2.61 30.20 30.40
C GLY A 988 2.37 31.31 31.42
N SER A 989 2.26 32.58 30.98
CA SER A 989 1.97 33.74 31.82
C SER A 989 0.53 34.27 31.69
N ALA A 990 -0.22 33.74 30.71
CA ALA A 990 -1.65 33.97 30.50
C ALA A 990 -2.45 32.81 31.10
#